data_AF-S7PPV5-F1
#
_entry.id   AF-S7PPV5-F1
#
_cell.length_a   1.000
_cell.length_b   1.000
_cell.length_c   1.000
_cell.angle_alpha   90.00
_cell.angle_beta   90.00
_cell.angle_gamma   90.00
#
_symmetry.space_group_name_H-M   'P 1'
#
loop_
_entity.id
_entity.type
_entity.pdbx_description
1 polymer ?
#
loop_
_entity_poly.entity_id
_entity_poly.type
_entity_poly.pdbx_seq_one_letter_code
_entity_poly.pdbx_strand_id
1 'polypeptide(L)'
;MSFPKAPLKRFNDPSGCAPSPGAYDVKTSEVLKGPVSFQKSQRFKKQKESQQNLTVDKDTTLPASARKVKTLGLKKESQKNDKDLKMLEKEIRVLLQERGTQDKRLQDLEAELEKMEAKLGAAVREKTSLSASNTTLEKQLTELARTNELLKSKFSEDSNQKNLRILSLELMKLRNKRETKMRSMMAKQQGMEVKLQATQKNLEESQGKVAQLEGKLVSIQKEKTDEKSETEKLLEYIEEISCASDQVEKYKLDIAQLEENLKEKNYEVLSLKQSLEENIVTLSEQVKDLNAKCQLLEKEKEDLISRDRERDEHLNSEMQNLKEKLILEKQEHEKELQQKELQIDSLLQQEKELQQKELQIDSLLQQEKELSSSLQQKLCSFQEDMMKEKNLFEEELKQALDELDKLQQKEEKSEKLVKQLEEETKARAEELKLLEEKLKGKEAELEGSNVAHTQATLLLQERCNTAEQNLGNVTAQFESYKALTASEIEDLKLENSSLKEKVAKAEKSTEVVQHQILATESSNQEYARMLIDLQTRAALKEAEIKEITVSSLQKISDLENQLKQQGEDFKKQLEEEEARKAGKENTVAELTEEMNKWRLLYEELYNKTKPFQEVSKLRSQLAKIKQSERNLQEELNKVLGIRRFDPSKAFLHESKENFVLKTPLKEGNTNCY
;
A
#
# COMPACT_ATOMS: atom_id res chain seq x y z
N MET A 1 26.97 54.91 85.75
CA MET A 1 27.53 54.11 84.64
C MET A 1 27.77 55.00 83.44
N SER A 2 28.91 54.84 82.77
CA SER A 2 29.33 55.66 81.63
C SER A 2 28.93 55.01 80.30
N PHE A 3 28.44 55.82 79.36
CA PHE A 3 28.37 55.47 77.94
C PHE A 3 29.32 56.40 77.17
N PRO A 4 30.20 55.88 76.29
CA PRO A 4 31.14 56.71 75.54
C PRO A 4 30.43 57.53 74.46
N LYS A 5 30.87 58.78 74.26
CA LYS A 5 30.36 59.64 73.17
C LYS A 5 30.83 59.10 71.81
N ALA A 6 29.89 58.94 70.87
CA ALA A 6 30.24 58.68 69.47
C ALA A 6 30.98 59.89 68.85
N PRO A 7 32.03 59.69 68.04
CA PRO A 7 32.73 60.80 67.38
C PRO A 7 31.86 61.46 66.29
N LEU A 8 31.54 62.75 66.47
CA LEU A 8 30.94 63.58 65.43
C LEU A 8 31.98 63.91 64.34
N LYS A 9 32.10 63.03 63.34
CA LYS A 9 32.97 63.24 62.18
C LYS A 9 32.47 64.44 61.36
N ARG A 10 33.27 65.50 61.27
CA ARG A 10 32.93 66.72 60.51
C ARG A 10 33.05 66.44 59.02
N PHE A 11 32.19 67.07 58.22
CA PHE A 11 32.01 66.76 56.79
C PHE A 11 33.14 67.30 55.88
N ASN A 12 34.01 68.17 56.39
CA ASN A 12 35.09 68.84 55.65
C ASN A 12 36.46 68.51 56.26
N ASP A 13 36.98 67.31 56.00
CA ASP A 13 38.34 66.89 56.34
C ASP A 13 38.96 66.27 55.07
N PRO A 14 39.99 66.88 54.45
CA PRO A 14 40.35 66.62 53.05
C PRO A 14 41.12 65.30 52.83
N SER A 15 41.39 64.54 53.89
CA SER A 15 42.25 63.35 53.92
C SER A 15 41.63 62.07 53.30
N GLY A 16 40.61 62.18 52.46
CA GLY A 16 39.80 61.02 52.02
C GLY A 16 39.11 61.12 50.66
N CYS A 17 39.56 61.99 49.75
CA CYS A 17 39.06 62.05 48.36
C CYS A 17 40.13 61.57 47.36
N ALA A 18 39.70 60.96 46.26
CA ALA A 18 40.58 60.56 45.17
C ALA A 18 41.19 61.80 44.46
N PRO A 19 42.39 61.69 43.86
CA PRO A 19 43.00 62.81 43.13
C PRO A 19 42.16 63.22 41.92
N SER A 20 42.26 64.51 41.56
CA SER A 20 41.51 65.09 40.45
C SER A 20 41.92 64.50 39.08
N PRO A 21 40.97 64.41 38.11
CA PRO A 21 41.28 63.91 36.77
C PRO A 21 42.38 64.76 36.11
N GLY A 22 43.50 64.11 35.80
CA GLY A 22 44.72 64.76 35.27
C GLY A 22 46.00 64.46 36.06
N ALA A 23 45.91 63.94 37.29
CA ALA A 23 47.06 63.64 38.14
C ALA A 23 47.63 62.20 38.00
N TYR A 24 47.35 61.51 36.90
CA TYR A 24 47.83 60.14 36.63
C TYR A 24 48.95 60.15 35.59
N ASP A 25 50.19 59.91 36.02
CA ASP A 25 51.32 59.71 35.10
C ASP A 25 51.27 58.29 34.48
N VAL A 26 51.50 58.19 33.18
CA VAL A 26 51.22 57.01 32.36
C VAL A 26 52.51 56.36 31.85
N LYS A 27 53.46 56.09 32.76
CA LYS A 27 54.65 55.28 32.48
C LYS A 27 55.08 54.41 33.67
N THR A 28 54.67 53.15 33.68
CA THR A 28 55.56 51.97 33.81
C THR A 28 54.75 50.67 33.72
N SER A 29 55.39 49.59 33.28
CA SER A 29 54.82 48.23 33.31
C SER A 29 54.83 47.68 34.73
N GLU A 30 53.88 46.78 35.05
CA GLU A 30 54.15 45.34 35.24
C GLU A 30 53.16 44.65 36.21
N VAL A 31 52.38 43.71 35.66
CA VAL A 31 51.82 42.48 36.27
C VAL A 31 51.24 42.54 37.71
N LEU A 32 49.92 42.32 37.86
CA LEU A 32 49.36 41.18 38.65
C LEU A 32 47.80 41.14 38.71
N LYS A 33 47.28 39.92 38.94
CA LYS A 33 45.98 39.53 39.55
C LYS A 33 44.66 39.88 38.82
N GLY A 34 43.99 38.83 38.34
CA GLY A 34 42.57 38.85 37.97
C GLY A 34 41.59 38.82 39.17
N PRO A 35 40.28 38.95 38.93
CA PRO A 35 39.28 39.21 39.96
C PRO A 35 38.93 38.01 40.87
N VAL A 36 38.48 38.33 42.08
CA VAL A 36 38.19 37.41 43.19
C VAL A 36 36.91 36.61 42.98
N SER A 37 36.97 35.29 43.23
CA SER A 37 35.80 34.40 43.22
C SER A 37 35.00 34.46 44.52
N PHE A 38 33.67 34.51 44.44
CA PHE A 38 32.80 34.49 45.62
C PHE A 38 32.61 33.07 46.17
N GLN A 39 32.79 32.93 47.48
CA GLN A 39 32.63 31.69 48.23
C GLN A 39 31.18 31.52 48.71
N LYS A 40 30.49 30.42 48.35
CA LYS A 40 29.23 30.04 49.01
C LYS A 40 28.96 28.53 49.04
N SER A 41 28.54 28.06 50.22
CA SER A 41 27.85 26.80 50.52
C SER A 41 28.40 25.49 49.93
N GLN A 42 29.19 24.77 50.72
CA GLN A 42 29.19 23.31 50.66
C GLN A 42 27.83 22.78 51.15
N ARG A 43 27.17 21.94 50.37
CA ARG A 43 26.18 20.96 50.86
C ARG A 43 26.24 19.71 49.99
N PHE A 44 26.09 18.54 50.62
CA PHE A 44 26.20 17.20 50.02
C PHE A 44 27.60 16.80 49.52
N LYS A 45 28.30 16.00 50.34
CA LYS A 45 29.44 15.16 49.92
C LYS A 45 28.93 13.76 49.58
N LYS A 46 29.46 13.16 48.52
CA LYS A 46 29.84 11.72 48.32
C LYS A 46 30.01 11.47 46.81
N GLN A 47 30.93 10.64 46.33
CA GLN A 47 32.17 10.09 46.91
C GLN A 47 33.17 9.89 45.75
N LYS A 48 34.47 9.70 46.03
CA LYS A 48 35.54 9.66 45.03
C LYS A 48 36.29 8.33 45.08
N GLU A 49 36.34 7.64 43.94
CA GLU A 49 37.35 6.65 43.50
C GLU A 49 37.14 6.53 41.97
N SER A 50 38.06 6.79 41.04
CA SER A 50 39.43 6.27 40.81
C SER A 50 39.47 4.73 40.78
N GLN A 51 39.91 4.06 39.72
CA GLN A 51 40.86 4.41 38.64
C GLN A 51 40.21 4.11 37.25
N GLN A 52 40.78 4.31 36.05
CA GLN A 52 42.19 4.22 35.62
C GLN A 52 42.48 4.93 34.28
N ASN A 53 43.75 5.31 34.12
CA ASN A 53 44.49 5.81 32.95
C ASN A 53 44.42 4.89 31.69
N LEU A 54 44.84 5.22 30.44
CA LEU A 54 45.62 6.34 29.84
C LEU A 54 45.47 6.39 28.27
N THR A 55 45.88 7.49 27.62
CA THR A 55 46.34 7.73 26.18
C THR A 55 45.96 6.78 25.02
N VAL A 56 45.49 7.26 23.85
CA VAL A 56 46.27 7.84 22.69
C VAL A 56 47.47 6.94 22.30
N ASP A 57 47.64 6.43 21.07
CA ASP A 57 47.75 7.15 19.77
C ASP A 57 47.43 6.24 18.53
N LYS A 58 47.78 6.70 17.33
CA LYS A 58 47.68 6.04 16.00
C LYS A 58 48.62 4.81 15.87
N ASP A 59 48.34 3.88 14.94
CA ASP A 59 48.92 3.94 13.58
C ASP A 59 48.39 2.88 12.57
N THR A 60 48.78 3.12 11.32
CA THR A 60 48.60 2.45 10.03
C THR A 60 49.13 1.01 9.97
N THR A 61 48.39 0.05 9.38
CA THR A 61 48.88 -0.88 8.34
C THR A 61 47.86 -1.89 7.79
N LEU A 62 47.96 -2.16 6.48
CA LEU A 62 47.66 -3.44 5.79
C LEU A 62 49.04 -4.14 5.52
N PRO A 63 49.17 -5.42 5.08
CA PRO A 63 48.18 -6.20 4.31
C PRO A 63 48.14 -7.75 4.50
N ALA A 64 47.25 -8.38 3.71
CA ALA A 64 47.37 -9.69 3.04
C ALA A 64 47.52 -11.01 3.84
N SER A 65 46.57 -11.93 3.59
CA SER A 65 46.86 -13.35 3.33
C SER A 65 45.76 -13.95 2.45
N ALA A 66 46.08 -14.94 1.61
CA ALA A 66 45.16 -15.53 0.64
C ALA A 66 45.29 -17.06 0.57
N ARG A 67 44.17 -17.78 0.33
CA ARG A 67 44.23 -19.17 -0.19
C ARG A 67 42.94 -19.71 -0.83
N LYS A 68 43.09 -20.11 -2.09
CA LYS A 68 42.47 -21.26 -2.79
C LYS A 68 40.94 -21.36 -2.92
N VAL A 69 40.49 -20.90 -4.10
CA VAL A 69 39.67 -21.66 -5.08
C VAL A 69 39.54 -23.16 -4.82
N LYS A 70 38.32 -23.69 -4.99
CA LYS A 70 38.08 -25.10 -5.33
C LYS A 70 36.90 -25.21 -6.30
N THR A 71 37.16 -25.67 -7.53
CA THR A 71 36.17 -25.83 -8.61
C THR A 71 35.59 -27.25 -8.63
N LEU A 72 34.32 -27.40 -8.98
CA LEU A 72 33.68 -28.67 -9.33
C LEU A 72 32.58 -28.41 -10.38
N GLY A 73 32.60 -29.13 -11.50
CA GLY A 73 31.47 -29.24 -12.44
C GLY A 73 30.52 -30.37 -12.02
N LEU A 74 29.46 -30.75 -12.76
CA LEU A 74 29.02 -30.51 -14.15
C LEU A 74 27.47 -30.36 -14.12
N LYS A 75 26.76 -29.86 -15.14
CA LYS A 75 26.71 -30.28 -16.55
C LYS A 75 26.32 -29.14 -17.51
N LYS A 76 26.59 -29.33 -18.80
CA LYS A 76 26.01 -28.55 -19.91
C LYS A 76 24.55 -28.96 -20.13
N GLU A 77 23.73 -28.03 -20.62
CA GLU A 77 22.69 -28.38 -21.61
C GLU A 77 22.35 -27.19 -22.54
N SER A 78 22.00 -27.50 -23.79
CA SER A 78 21.59 -26.59 -24.88
C SER A 78 22.60 -25.51 -25.35
N GLN A 79 22.87 -25.49 -26.67
CA GLN A 79 23.50 -24.35 -27.35
C GLN A 79 22.43 -23.43 -27.94
N LYS A 80 22.19 -22.29 -27.29
CA LYS A 80 21.63 -21.04 -27.83
C LYS A 80 21.93 -19.93 -26.81
N ASN A 81 21.88 -18.66 -27.24
CA ASN A 81 22.00 -17.46 -26.39
C ASN A 81 23.39 -17.09 -25.79
N ASP A 82 24.50 -17.61 -26.33
CA ASP A 82 25.87 -17.18 -25.96
C ASP A 82 26.14 -15.67 -26.24
N LYS A 83 25.44 -15.09 -27.23
CA LYS A 83 25.50 -13.64 -27.50
C LYS A 83 24.82 -12.84 -26.40
N ASP A 84 23.67 -13.30 -25.92
CA ASP A 84 22.82 -12.56 -24.99
C ASP A 84 23.43 -12.57 -23.59
N LEU A 85 24.04 -13.68 -23.18
CA LEU A 85 24.89 -13.75 -21.99
C LEU A 85 26.05 -12.73 -22.04
N LYS A 86 26.68 -12.53 -23.20
CA LYS A 86 27.77 -11.55 -23.39
C LYS A 86 27.28 -10.10 -23.52
N MET A 87 25.99 -9.88 -23.79
CA MET A 87 25.36 -8.56 -23.68
C MET A 87 25.05 -8.27 -22.21
N LEU A 88 24.41 -9.21 -21.52
CA LEU A 88 24.07 -9.10 -20.10
C LEU A 88 25.32 -8.92 -19.21
N GLU A 89 26.43 -9.61 -19.51
CA GLU A 89 27.68 -9.42 -18.77
C GLU A 89 28.28 -8.00 -18.95
N LYS A 90 28.10 -7.39 -20.13
CA LYS A 90 28.50 -6.00 -20.37
C LYS A 90 27.56 -5.02 -19.67
N GLU A 91 26.26 -5.27 -19.72
CA GLU A 91 25.23 -4.46 -19.07
C GLU A 91 25.42 -4.46 -17.55
N ILE A 92 25.63 -5.63 -16.93
CA ILE A 92 26.01 -5.75 -15.52
C ILE A 92 27.29 -4.97 -15.22
N ARG A 93 28.29 -5.01 -16.11
CA ARG A 93 29.55 -4.26 -15.93
C ARG A 93 29.36 -2.75 -16.00
N VAL A 94 28.47 -2.26 -16.86
CA VAL A 94 28.07 -0.84 -16.93
C VAL A 94 27.28 -0.45 -15.69
N LEU A 95 26.26 -1.21 -15.29
CA LEU A 95 25.46 -0.95 -14.09
C LEU A 95 26.30 -0.95 -12.80
N LEU A 96 27.31 -1.82 -12.70
CA LEU A 96 28.29 -1.81 -11.60
C LEU A 96 29.18 -0.56 -11.59
N GLN A 97 29.56 -0.04 -12.77
CA GLN A 97 30.30 1.20 -12.90
C GLN A 97 29.41 2.42 -12.59
N GLU A 98 28.18 2.45 -13.09
CA GLU A 98 27.20 3.49 -12.82
C GLU A 98 26.87 3.58 -11.33
N ARG A 99 26.56 2.45 -10.68
CA ARG A 99 26.41 2.38 -9.22
C ARG A 99 27.68 2.89 -8.52
N GLY A 100 28.87 2.46 -8.94
CA GLY A 100 30.15 2.98 -8.42
C GLY A 100 30.41 4.47 -8.65
N THR A 101 29.63 5.16 -9.50
CA THR A 101 29.60 6.64 -9.59
C THR A 101 28.47 7.28 -8.78
N GLN A 102 27.35 6.57 -8.58
CA GLN A 102 26.27 6.99 -7.68
C GLN A 102 26.72 6.91 -6.22
N ASP A 103 27.35 5.79 -5.82
CA ASP A 103 27.96 5.55 -4.50
C ASP A 103 28.92 6.70 -4.11
N LYS A 104 29.72 7.20 -5.08
CA LYS A 104 30.61 8.36 -4.87
C LYS A 104 29.86 9.68 -4.72
N ARG A 105 28.87 9.95 -5.58
CA ARG A 105 28.03 11.16 -5.47
C ARG A 105 27.26 11.20 -4.16
N LEU A 106 26.86 10.05 -3.62
CA LEU A 106 26.27 9.94 -2.29
C LEU A 106 27.29 10.31 -1.22
N GLN A 107 28.51 9.77 -1.24
CA GLN A 107 29.58 10.14 -0.31
C GLN A 107 29.97 11.63 -0.40
N ASP A 108 30.02 12.21 -1.60
CA ASP A 108 30.28 13.65 -1.80
C ASP A 108 29.17 14.51 -1.18
N LEU A 109 27.90 14.09 -1.33
CA LEU A 109 26.74 14.75 -0.72
C LEU A 109 26.71 14.58 0.81
N GLU A 110 27.03 13.39 1.33
CA GLU A 110 27.17 13.10 2.77
C GLU A 110 28.27 13.94 3.43
N ALA A 111 29.36 14.24 2.71
CA ALA A 111 30.44 15.09 3.20
C ALA A 111 30.07 16.59 3.26
N GLU A 112 29.33 17.11 2.27
CA GLU A 112 28.77 18.48 2.37
C GLU A 112 27.69 18.58 3.46
N LEU A 113 26.95 17.48 3.70
CA LEU A 113 25.98 17.30 4.79
C LEU A 113 26.61 17.60 6.16
N GLU A 114 27.60 16.81 6.57
CA GLU A 114 28.29 16.91 7.86
C GLU A 114 28.93 18.31 8.03
N LYS A 115 29.54 18.81 6.95
CA LYS A 115 30.16 20.13 6.86
C LYS A 115 29.18 21.30 7.04
N MET A 116 27.89 21.11 6.73
CA MET A 116 26.87 22.15 6.90
C MET A 116 26.08 22.01 8.19
N GLU A 117 25.85 20.79 8.68
CA GLU A 117 25.43 20.56 10.07
C GLU A 117 26.41 21.21 11.06
N ALA A 118 27.72 21.09 10.80
CA ALA A 118 28.76 21.75 11.60
C ALA A 118 28.64 23.30 11.56
N LYS A 119 28.30 23.89 10.40
CA LYS A 119 28.06 25.34 10.27
C LYS A 119 26.77 25.77 10.97
N LEU A 120 25.68 25.01 10.83
CA LEU A 120 24.42 25.24 11.53
C LEU A 120 24.62 25.18 13.05
N GLY A 121 25.35 24.17 13.52
CA GLY A 121 25.75 24.04 14.93
C GLY A 121 26.64 25.17 15.43
N ALA A 122 27.46 25.79 14.57
CA ALA A 122 28.18 27.03 14.91
C ALA A 122 27.21 28.23 15.03
N ALA A 123 26.39 28.47 14.01
CA ALA A 123 25.42 29.58 13.98
C ALA A 123 24.39 29.51 15.11
N VAL A 124 23.94 28.31 15.51
CA VAL A 124 23.05 28.10 16.67
C VAL A 124 23.75 28.46 17.99
N ARG A 125 25.03 28.13 18.15
CA ARG A 125 25.82 28.54 19.34
C ARG A 125 26.02 30.05 19.38
N GLU A 126 26.33 30.68 18.25
CA GLU A 126 26.45 32.13 18.13
C GLU A 126 25.12 32.85 18.44
N LYS A 127 24.01 32.44 17.82
CA LYS A 127 22.65 32.93 18.12
C LYS A 127 22.30 32.82 19.60
N THR A 128 22.70 31.73 20.25
CA THR A 128 22.48 31.53 21.69
C THR A 128 23.32 32.50 22.54
N SER A 129 24.57 32.76 22.15
CA SER A 129 25.43 33.76 22.79
C SER A 129 24.89 35.19 22.62
N LEU A 130 24.48 35.56 21.42
CA LEU A 130 23.87 36.87 21.12
C LEU A 130 22.56 37.07 21.88
N SER A 131 21.71 36.04 21.99
CA SER A 131 20.49 36.07 22.81
C SER A 131 20.79 36.29 24.30
N ALA A 132 21.80 35.59 24.85
CA ALA A 132 22.24 35.81 26.24
C ALA A 132 22.78 37.25 26.46
N SER A 133 23.47 37.81 25.47
CA SER A 133 23.90 39.22 25.46
C SER A 133 22.70 40.17 25.45
N ASN A 134 21.71 39.95 24.56
CA ASN A 134 20.53 40.80 24.44
C ASN A 134 19.71 40.84 25.75
N THR A 135 19.46 39.68 26.37
CA THR A 135 18.77 39.62 27.68
C THR A 135 19.59 40.22 28.83
N THR A 136 20.88 40.53 28.62
CA THR A 136 21.73 41.25 29.58
C THR A 136 21.65 42.77 29.34
N LEU A 137 21.66 43.20 28.08
CA LEU A 137 21.42 44.59 27.67
C LEU A 137 20.01 45.06 28.04
N GLU A 138 18.99 44.23 27.84
CA GLU A 138 17.61 44.47 28.29
C GLU A 138 17.54 44.73 29.80
N LYS A 139 18.22 43.90 30.61
CA LYS A 139 18.29 44.10 32.07
C LYS A 139 18.92 45.44 32.42
N GLN A 140 20.05 45.78 31.80
CA GLN A 140 20.71 47.09 31.98
C GLN A 140 19.78 48.25 31.57
N LEU A 141 19.04 48.13 30.46
CA LEU A 141 18.10 49.13 29.99
C LEU A 141 16.95 49.33 31.00
N THR A 142 16.35 48.25 31.54
CA THR A 142 15.32 48.39 32.60
C THR A 142 15.87 48.99 33.90
N GLU A 143 17.16 48.84 34.18
CA GLU A 143 17.83 49.40 35.36
C GLU A 143 18.16 50.89 35.17
N LEU A 144 18.61 51.27 33.97
CA LEU A 144 18.75 52.65 33.55
C LEU A 144 17.39 53.37 33.53
N ALA A 145 16.32 52.71 33.10
CA ALA A 145 14.96 53.23 33.19
C ALA A 145 14.52 53.45 34.65
N ARG A 146 14.71 52.44 35.53
CA ARG A 146 14.40 52.54 36.97
C ARG A 146 15.19 53.65 37.68
N THR A 147 16.47 53.81 37.35
CA THR A 147 17.31 54.89 37.93
C THR A 147 16.96 56.26 37.35
N ASN A 148 16.60 56.36 36.08
CA ASN A 148 16.11 57.61 35.47
C ASN A 148 14.78 58.05 36.10
N GLU A 149 13.81 57.15 36.28
CA GLU A 149 12.56 57.47 37.01
C GLU A 149 12.80 57.85 38.49
N LEU A 150 13.74 57.19 39.18
CA LEU A 150 14.14 57.58 40.53
C LEU A 150 14.79 58.98 40.57
N LEU A 151 15.58 59.35 39.57
CA LEU A 151 16.14 60.69 39.44
C LEU A 151 15.07 61.72 39.11
N LYS A 152 14.18 61.46 38.13
CA LYS A 152 13.01 62.31 37.83
C LYS A 152 12.17 62.56 39.08
N SER A 153 11.86 61.51 39.85
CA SER A 153 11.14 61.60 41.11
C SER A 153 11.82 62.57 42.08
N LYS A 154 13.12 62.41 42.33
CA LYS A 154 13.90 63.31 43.21
C LYS A 154 14.05 64.74 42.69
N PHE A 155 14.11 64.95 41.38
CA PHE A 155 14.16 66.30 40.80
C PHE A 155 12.78 66.98 40.73
N SER A 156 11.70 66.20 40.63
CA SER A 156 10.31 66.68 40.75
C SER A 156 9.89 67.03 42.19
N GLU A 157 10.75 66.74 43.18
CA GLU A 157 10.41 66.87 44.59
C GLU A 157 10.24 68.35 45.00
N ASP A 158 9.04 68.66 45.49
CA ASP A 158 8.55 69.99 45.90
C ASP A 158 9.48 70.72 46.90
N SER A 159 10.39 70.00 47.56
CA SER A 159 11.56 70.55 48.28
C SER A 159 12.29 71.65 47.48
N ASN A 160 12.64 71.39 46.21
CA ASN A 160 13.39 72.35 45.39
C ASN A 160 12.55 73.59 45.05
N GLN A 161 11.25 73.42 44.77
CA GLN A 161 10.36 74.54 44.47
C GLN A 161 10.05 75.38 45.73
N LYS A 162 9.95 74.74 46.90
CA LYS A 162 9.87 75.40 48.22
C LYS A 162 11.14 76.20 48.53
N ASN A 163 12.32 75.62 48.34
CA ASN A 163 13.60 76.30 48.54
C ASN A 163 13.73 77.54 47.62
N LEU A 164 13.38 77.40 46.33
CA LEU A 164 13.38 78.52 45.38
C LEU A 164 12.40 79.64 45.78
N ARG A 165 11.18 79.29 46.25
CA ARG A 165 10.21 80.25 46.79
C ARG A 165 10.75 80.98 48.03
N ILE A 166 11.42 80.27 48.95
CA ILE A 166 12.02 80.84 50.17
C ILE A 166 13.14 81.83 49.81
N LEU A 167 14.09 81.42 48.97
CA LEU A 167 15.18 82.27 48.46
C LEU A 167 14.65 83.52 47.72
N SER A 168 13.60 83.37 46.92
CA SER A 168 12.93 84.50 46.25
C SER A 168 12.31 85.49 47.24
N LEU A 169 11.71 84.98 48.32
CA LEU A 169 11.13 85.81 49.39
C LEU A 169 12.22 86.54 50.20
N GLU A 170 13.39 85.93 50.41
CA GLU A 170 14.53 86.58 51.06
C GLU A 170 15.19 87.64 50.17
N LEU A 171 15.37 87.37 48.87
CA LEU A 171 15.81 88.37 47.90
C LEU A 171 14.88 89.59 47.86
N MET A 172 13.56 89.38 47.93
CA MET A 172 12.57 90.47 48.01
C MET A 172 12.72 91.29 49.30
N LYS A 173 12.89 90.63 50.46
CA LYS A 173 13.15 91.30 51.76
C LYS A 173 14.45 92.11 51.72
N LEU A 174 15.53 91.57 51.16
CA LEU A 174 16.82 92.24 51.04
C LEU A 174 16.76 93.43 50.07
N ARG A 175 16.06 93.30 48.93
CA ARG A 175 15.79 94.40 47.99
C ARG A 175 15.06 95.56 48.69
N ASN A 176 13.96 95.28 49.38
CA ASN A 176 13.18 96.29 50.10
C ASN A 176 14.01 96.99 51.20
N LYS A 177 14.91 96.26 51.86
CA LYS A 177 15.84 96.78 52.88
C LYS A 177 16.99 97.62 52.29
N ARG A 178 17.46 97.31 51.08
CA ARG A 178 18.38 98.18 50.30
C ARG A 178 17.66 99.47 49.90
N GLU A 179 16.43 99.36 49.39
CA GLU A 179 15.73 100.50 48.81
C GLU A 179 15.29 101.53 49.85
N THR A 180 14.85 101.09 51.04
CA THR A 180 14.60 101.98 52.18
C THR A 180 15.87 102.69 52.67
N LYS A 181 17.02 102.00 52.76
CA LYS A 181 18.32 102.65 53.03
C LYS A 181 18.67 103.69 51.96
N MET A 182 18.46 103.37 50.68
CA MET A 182 18.76 104.24 49.55
C MET A 182 17.93 105.53 49.56
N ARG A 183 16.61 105.44 49.84
CA ARG A 183 15.75 106.62 50.01
C ARG A 183 16.18 107.48 51.20
N SER A 184 16.57 106.87 52.32
CA SER A 184 17.12 107.59 53.49
C SER A 184 18.45 108.31 53.20
N MET A 185 19.30 107.72 52.35
CA MET A 185 20.56 108.32 51.88
C MET A 185 20.30 109.53 50.97
N MET A 186 19.39 109.40 49.99
CA MET A 186 19.00 110.49 49.08
C MET A 186 18.47 111.71 49.84
N ALA A 187 17.61 111.50 50.84
CA ALA A 187 17.09 112.58 51.67
C ALA A 187 18.18 113.30 52.49
N LYS A 188 19.22 112.57 52.94
CA LYS A 188 20.38 113.19 53.62
C LYS A 188 21.24 114.01 52.67
N GLN A 189 21.44 113.55 51.43
CA GLN A 189 22.19 114.28 50.41
C GLN A 189 21.51 115.62 50.06
N GLN A 190 20.20 115.60 49.79
CA GLN A 190 19.41 116.82 49.56
C GLN A 190 19.47 117.79 50.76
N GLY A 191 19.50 117.28 51.99
CA GLY A 191 19.69 118.07 53.22
C GLY A 191 21.08 118.70 53.40
N MET A 192 22.08 118.31 52.59
CA MET A 192 23.40 118.96 52.52
C MET A 192 23.43 119.99 51.39
N GLU A 193 22.86 119.66 50.22
CA GLU A 193 22.73 120.54 49.04
C GLU A 193 22.16 121.93 49.42
N VAL A 194 21.05 121.94 50.15
CA VAL A 194 20.36 123.17 50.61
C VAL A 194 21.23 124.02 51.54
N LYS A 195 22.15 123.42 52.31
CA LYS A 195 23.07 124.17 53.18
C LYS A 195 24.19 124.83 52.37
N LEU A 196 24.67 124.18 51.31
CA LEU A 196 25.70 124.72 50.43
C LEU A 196 25.22 125.99 49.71
N GLN A 197 23.98 125.97 49.19
CA GLN A 197 23.36 127.14 48.56
C GLN A 197 23.18 128.31 49.54
N ALA A 198 22.86 128.04 50.81
CA ALA A 198 22.71 129.10 51.81
C ALA A 198 24.04 129.83 52.12
N THR A 199 25.17 129.11 52.09
CA THR A 199 26.50 129.72 52.32
C THR A 199 26.99 130.58 51.17
N GLN A 200 26.62 130.25 49.92
CA GLN A 200 27.03 131.02 48.73
C GLN A 200 26.53 132.48 48.78
N LYS A 201 25.26 132.66 49.16
CA LYS A 201 24.55 133.94 49.10
C LYS A 201 25.08 135.02 50.05
N ASN A 202 25.69 134.62 51.16
CA ASN A 202 26.19 135.55 52.18
C ASN A 202 27.51 136.23 51.79
N LEU A 203 28.21 135.72 50.77
CA LEU A 203 29.51 136.26 50.34
C LEU A 203 29.36 137.53 49.50
N GLU A 204 28.43 137.52 48.54
CA GLU A 204 28.15 138.62 47.61
C GLU A 204 27.72 139.91 48.34
N GLU A 205 26.94 139.79 49.42
CA GLU A 205 26.43 140.90 50.22
C GLU A 205 27.53 141.66 51.01
N SER A 206 28.74 141.10 51.10
CA SER A 206 29.87 141.70 51.82
C SER A 206 30.70 142.68 50.99
N GLN A 207 30.80 142.46 49.67
CA GLN A 207 31.75 143.19 48.80
C GLN A 207 31.29 144.62 48.46
N GLY A 208 29.98 144.91 48.51
CA GLY A 208 29.41 146.19 48.10
C GLY A 208 29.67 147.40 49.02
N LYS A 209 30.43 147.26 50.11
CA LYS A 209 30.57 148.29 51.16
C LYS A 209 31.90 149.06 51.17
N VAL A 210 32.91 148.63 50.41
CA VAL A 210 34.25 149.26 50.44
C VAL A 210 34.34 150.47 49.49
N ALA A 211 33.70 150.40 48.32
CA ALA A 211 33.84 151.38 47.23
C ALA A 211 33.12 152.74 47.45
N GLN A 212 32.83 153.16 48.68
CA GLN A 212 31.97 154.31 48.97
C GLN A 212 32.60 155.40 49.87
N LEU A 213 33.85 155.25 50.33
CA LEU A 213 34.45 156.16 51.32
C LEU A 213 35.66 156.96 50.83
N GLU A 214 36.28 156.63 49.70
CA GLU A 214 37.49 157.31 49.19
C GLU A 214 37.18 158.63 48.44
N GLY A 215 35.92 158.87 48.08
CA GLY A 215 35.52 159.91 47.12
C GLY A 215 35.33 161.33 47.64
N LYS A 216 35.89 161.74 48.79
CA LYS A 216 35.73 163.10 49.33
C LYS A 216 37.01 163.71 49.94
N LEU A 217 37.58 164.62 49.15
CA LEU A 217 38.45 165.77 49.47
C LEU A 217 38.60 166.08 50.97
N VAL A 218 39.80 166.31 51.54
CA VAL A 218 41.00 166.97 50.97
C VAL A 218 40.64 168.28 50.25
N SER A 219 40.18 169.25 51.03
CA SER A 219 39.96 170.64 50.62
C SER A 219 40.71 171.58 51.55
N ILE A 220 41.30 172.64 50.98
CA ILE A 220 41.88 173.82 51.67
C ILE A 220 43.24 173.53 52.36
N GLN A 221 44.35 173.53 51.62
CA GLN A 221 45.15 174.73 51.26
C GLN A 221 46.21 175.14 52.31
N LYS A 222 47.47 174.74 52.05
CA LYS A 222 48.62 175.66 51.87
C LYS A 222 49.89 174.86 51.50
N GLU A 223 50.84 175.24 50.65
CA GLU A 223 50.99 176.21 49.54
C GLU A 223 52.52 176.39 49.38
N LYS A 224 53.06 176.11 48.18
CA LYS A 224 54.30 176.69 47.60
C LYS A 224 55.70 176.23 48.07
N THR A 225 56.21 175.15 47.45
CA THR A 225 57.64 174.96 47.08
C THR A 225 57.75 174.02 45.86
N ASP A 226 57.40 174.48 44.65
CA ASP A 226 56.95 173.57 43.57
C ASP A 226 57.60 173.83 42.19
N GLU A 227 58.94 173.91 42.13
CA GLU A 227 59.71 174.06 40.86
C GLU A 227 60.90 173.07 40.72
N LYS A 228 61.03 172.09 41.63
CA LYS A 228 62.03 171.00 41.53
C LYS A 228 61.41 169.60 41.52
N SER A 229 60.18 169.49 42.02
CA SER A 229 59.35 168.29 42.08
C SER A 229 58.88 167.82 40.70
N GLU A 230 58.68 168.74 39.74
CA GLU A 230 58.11 168.41 38.43
C GLU A 230 59.09 167.69 37.50
N THR A 231 60.36 168.11 37.46
CA THR A 231 61.40 167.48 36.63
C THR A 231 61.74 166.05 37.04
N GLU A 232 61.60 165.73 38.33
CA GLU A 232 61.87 164.40 38.89
C GLU A 232 60.72 163.44 38.57
N LYS A 233 59.46 163.88 38.80
CA LYS A 233 58.25 163.16 38.36
C LYS A 233 58.20 162.92 36.85
N LEU A 234 58.71 163.85 36.03
CA LEU A 234 58.72 163.67 34.57
C LEU A 234 59.65 162.53 34.14
N LEU A 235 60.77 162.32 34.86
CA LEU A 235 61.65 161.17 34.65
C LEU A 235 61.00 159.87 35.14
N GLU A 236 60.38 159.90 36.33
CA GLU A 236 59.63 158.78 36.91
C GLU A 236 58.52 158.31 35.95
N TYR A 237 57.73 159.22 35.37
CA TYR A 237 56.75 158.89 34.34
C TYR A 237 57.35 158.36 33.03
N ILE A 238 58.53 158.83 32.60
CA ILE A 238 59.23 158.29 31.41
C ILE A 238 59.71 156.86 31.69
N GLU A 239 60.18 156.57 32.90
CA GLU A 239 60.61 155.22 33.31
C GLU A 239 59.41 154.28 33.50
N GLU A 240 58.31 154.74 34.09
CA GLU A 240 57.02 154.00 34.15
C GLU A 240 56.48 153.68 32.75
N ILE A 241 56.47 154.66 31.84
CA ILE A 241 56.03 154.48 30.44
C ILE A 241 56.96 153.50 29.71
N SER A 242 58.27 153.54 29.99
CA SER A 242 59.24 152.60 29.42
C SER A 242 58.99 151.17 29.91
N CYS A 243 58.81 150.96 31.23
CA CYS A 243 58.46 149.66 31.82
C CYS A 243 57.11 149.14 31.32
N ALA A 244 56.11 150.02 31.15
CA ALA A 244 54.82 149.67 30.57
C ALA A 244 54.96 149.29 29.09
N SER A 245 55.81 149.99 28.33
CA SER A 245 56.13 149.67 26.93
C SER A 245 56.79 148.30 26.81
N ASP A 246 57.81 148.01 27.63
CA ASP A 246 58.49 146.70 27.66
C ASP A 246 57.51 145.57 28.02
N GLN A 247 56.58 145.82 28.94
CA GLN A 247 55.54 144.85 29.31
C GLN A 247 54.48 144.67 28.21
N VAL A 248 54.16 145.72 27.43
CA VAL A 248 53.33 145.60 26.22
C VAL A 248 54.05 144.83 25.11
N GLU A 249 55.35 145.05 24.91
CA GLU A 249 56.14 144.34 23.89
C GLU A 249 56.35 142.87 24.25
N LYS A 250 56.51 142.57 25.55
CA LYS A 250 56.43 141.20 26.08
C LYS A 250 55.07 140.57 25.81
N TYR A 251 53.96 141.26 26.09
CA TYR A 251 52.63 140.70 25.80
C TYR A 251 52.37 140.49 24.31
N LYS A 252 52.92 141.33 23.40
CA LYS A 252 52.87 141.08 21.95
C LYS A 252 53.60 139.79 21.58
N LEU A 253 54.75 139.50 22.21
CA LEU A 253 55.51 138.27 21.99
C LEU A 253 54.78 137.05 22.56
N ASP A 254 54.22 137.14 23.77
CA ASP A 254 53.39 136.10 24.38
C ASP A 254 52.15 135.79 23.51
N ILE A 255 51.50 136.82 22.96
CA ILE A 255 50.37 136.67 22.01
C ILE A 255 50.81 135.99 20.72
N ALA A 256 51.95 136.39 20.13
CA ALA A 256 52.47 135.78 18.92
C ALA A 256 52.80 134.28 19.12
N GLN A 257 53.37 133.91 20.26
CA GLN A 257 53.63 132.51 20.61
C GLN A 257 52.33 131.72 20.83
N LEU A 258 51.33 132.31 21.48
CA LEU A 258 50.02 131.68 21.64
C LEU A 258 49.29 131.51 20.30
N GLU A 259 49.41 132.45 19.38
CA GLU A 259 48.91 132.31 18.02
C GLU A 259 49.62 131.19 17.24
N GLU A 260 50.95 131.07 17.37
CA GLU A 260 51.72 129.98 16.74
C GLU A 260 51.29 128.62 17.28
N ASN A 261 51.22 128.47 18.61
CA ASN A 261 50.73 127.27 19.28
C ASN A 261 49.29 126.93 18.85
N LEU A 262 48.43 127.93 18.66
CA LEU A 262 47.06 127.74 18.18
C LEU A 262 46.99 127.34 16.71
N LYS A 263 47.91 127.83 15.86
CA LYS A 263 48.07 127.39 14.47
C LYS A 263 48.55 125.93 14.41
N GLU A 264 49.52 125.54 15.24
CA GLU A 264 49.98 124.15 15.38
C GLU A 264 48.84 123.22 15.86
N LYS A 265 48.12 123.59 16.92
CA LYS A 265 47.00 122.77 17.42
C LYS A 265 45.82 122.68 16.45
N ASN A 266 45.57 123.71 15.64
CA ASN A 266 44.61 123.60 14.54
C ASN A 266 45.09 122.61 13.45
N TYR A 267 46.39 122.56 13.16
CA TYR A 267 46.96 121.58 12.22
C TYR A 267 46.89 120.14 12.77
N GLU A 268 47.19 119.93 14.05
CA GLU A 268 46.97 118.64 14.73
C GLU A 268 45.50 118.19 14.66
N VAL A 269 44.56 119.09 14.96
CA VAL A 269 43.12 118.79 14.91
C VAL A 269 42.66 118.46 13.48
N LEU A 270 43.18 119.13 12.45
CA LEU A 270 42.89 118.81 11.06
C LEU A 270 43.45 117.43 10.66
N SER A 271 44.70 117.12 11.05
CA SER A 271 45.34 115.82 10.80
C SER A 271 44.59 114.67 11.49
N LEU A 272 44.24 114.84 12.77
CA LEU A 272 43.44 113.87 13.53
C LEU A 272 42.03 113.71 12.94
N LYS A 273 41.40 114.79 12.46
CA LYS A 273 40.10 114.72 11.79
C LYS A 273 40.18 113.96 10.46
N GLN A 274 41.22 114.19 9.65
CA GLN A 274 41.42 113.44 8.41
C GLN A 274 41.65 111.95 8.71
N SER A 275 42.53 111.62 9.66
CA SER A 275 42.76 110.23 10.06
C SER A 275 41.49 109.57 10.61
N LEU A 276 40.64 110.30 11.34
CA LEU A 276 39.34 109.78 11.79
C LEU A 276 38.39 109.50 10.61
N GLU A 277 38.35 110.37 9.60
CA GLU A 277 37.55 110.17 8.39
C GLU A 277 38.03 108.95 7.59
N GLU A 278 39.35 108.78 7.42
CA GLU A 278 39.96 107.61 6.77
C GLU A 278 39.66 106.30 7.53
N ASN A 279 39.65 106.35 8.87
CA ASN A 279 39.21 105.23 9.71
C ASN A 279 37.70 104.96 9.58
N ILE A 280 36.85 105.98 9.46
CA ILE A 280 35.41 105.83 9.23
C ILE A 280 35.14 105.18 7.87
N VAL A 281 35.83 105.62 6.81
CA VAL A 281 35.69 105.05 5.46
C VAL A 281 36.15 103.59 5.43
N THR A 282 37.31 103.26 6.01
CA THR A 282 37.82 101.87 6.04
C THR A 282 36.95 100.95 6.89
N LEU A 283 36.42 101.41 8.03
CA LEU A 283 35.43 100.66 8.81
C LEU A 283 34.10 100.49 8.06
N SER A 284 33.65 101.51 7.31
CA SER A 284 32.46 101.42 6.46
C SER A 284 32.63 100.34 5.38
N GLU A 285 33.80 100.27 4.74
CA GLU A 285 34.10 99.25 3.74
C GLU A 285 34.13 97.84 4.36
N GLN A 286 34.76 97.67 5.52
CA GLN A 286 34.75 96.40 6.27
C GLN A 286 33.33 95.95 6.66
N VAL A 287 32.44 96.89 7.01
CA VAL A 287 31.03 96.60 7.31
C VAL A 287 30.27 96.15 6.05
N LYS A 288 30.51 96.77 4.88
CA LYS A 288 29.94 96.31 3.59
C LYS A 288 30.40 94.89 3.26
N ASP A 289 31.70 94.63 3.39
CA ASP A 289 32.35 93.34 3.14
C ASP A 289 31.79 92.22 4.04
N LEU A 290 31.63 92.51 5.34
CA LEU A 290 31.03 91.58 6.29
C LEU A 290 29.55 91.35 5.97
N ASN A 291 28.79 92.39 5.63
CA ASN A 291 27.39 92.25 5.23
C ASN A 291 27.23 91.39 3.96
N ALA A 292 28.10 91.58 2.96
CA ALA A 292 28.11 90.75 1.74
C ALA A 292 28.45 89.28 2.06
N LYS A 293 29.40 89.03 2.96
CA LYS A 293 29.72 87.67 3.43
C LYS A 293 28.55 87.03 4.21
N CYS A 294 27.85 87.80 5.04
CA CYS A 294 26.62 87.32 5.70
C CYS A 294 25.53 86.93 4.68
N GLN A 295 25.27 87.77 3.66
CA GLN A 295 24.29 87.47 2.62
C GLN A 295 24.64 86.22 1.80
N LEU A 296 25.93 85.98 1.52
CA LEU A 296 26.38 84.75 0.88
C LEU A 296 26.16 83.52 1.77
N LEU A 297 26.50 83.60 3.06
CA LEU A 297 26.28 82.51 4.03
C LEU A 297 24.78 82.23 4.28
N GLU A 298 23.94 83.26 4.29
CA GLU A 298 22.48 83.10 4.34
C GLU A 298 21.96 82.36 3.12
N LYS A 299 22.47 82.69 1.92
CA LYS A 299 22.11 81.97 0.69
C LYS A 299 22.62 80.53 0.70
N GLU A 300 23.88 80.28 1.03
CA GLU A 300 24.44 78.92 1.10
C GLU A 300 23.68 78.04 2.10
N LYS A 301 23.24 78.62 3.23
CA LYS A 301 22.36 77.97 4.20
C LYS A 301 20.99 77.64 3.61
N GLU A 302 20.36 78.53 2.87
CA GLU A 302 19.05 78.28 2.25
C GLU A 302 19.15 77.26 1.10
N ASP A 303 20.24 77.31 0.32
CA ASP A 303 20.58 76.32 -0.71
C ASP A 303 20.89 74.94 -0.08
N LEU A 304 21.43 74.87 1.15
CA LEU A 304 21.56 73.63 1.93
C LEU A 304 20.21 73.11 2.42
N ILE A 305 19.40 73.95 3.07
CA ILE A 305 18.06 73.61 3.57
C ILE A 305 17.15 73.10 2.44
N SER A 306 17.23 73.70 1.26
CA SER A 306 16.50 73.26 0.07
C SER A 306 16.90 71.85 -0.36
N ARG A 307 18.22 71.58 -0.48
CA ARG A 307 18.74 70.25 -0.85
C ARG A 307 18.48 69.18 0.21
N ASP A 308 18.44 69.53 1.48
CA ASP A 308 18.08 68.58 2.54
C ASP A 308 16.59 68.26 2.54
N ARG A 309 15.71 69.26 2.30
CA ARG A 309 14.28 69.03 2.04
C ARG A 309 14.07 68.12 0.83
N GLU A 310 14.74 68.37 -0.30
CA GLU A 310 14.66 67.54 -1.51
C GLU A 310 15.06 66.07 -1.23
N ARG A 311 16.10 65.85 -0.41
CA ARG A 311 16.52 64.50 0.02
C ARG A 311 15.49 63.84 0.92
N ASP A 312 14.94 64.57 1.89
CA ASP A 312 13.90 64.04 2.78
C ASP A 312 12.63 63.69 1.99
N GLU A 313 12.24 64.49 1.00
CA GLU A 313 11.10 64.21 0.11
C GLU A 313 11.37 62.99 -0.79
N HIS A 314 12.59 62.84 -1.31
CA HIS A 314 13.03 61.64 -2.06
C HIS A 314 13.00 60.38 -1.19
N LEU A 315 13.64 60.41 -0.01
CA LEU A 315 13.72 59.28 0.92
C LEU A 315 12.35 58.88 1.48
N ASN A 316 11.45 59.84 1.73
CA ASN A 316 10.06 59.53 2.07
C ASN A 316 9.31 58.86 0.90
N SER A 317 9.55 59.31 -0.33
CA SER A 317 8.95 58.70 -1.53
C SER A 317 9.46 57.27 -1.76
N GLU A 318 10.76 57.03 -1.66
CA GLU A 318 11.35 55.68 -1.72
C GLU A 318 10.83 54.78 -0.59
N MET A 319 10.81 55.28 0.65
CA MET A 319 10.25 54.56 1.79
C MET A 319 8.77 54.20 1.57
N GLN A 320 7.98 55.08 0.96
CA GLN A 320 6.57 54.81 0.67
C GLN A 320 6.41 53.76 -0.44
N ASN A 321 7.17 53.88 -1.53
CA ASN A 321 7.21 52.87 -2.61
C ASN A 321 7.63 51.49 -2.08
N LEU A 322 8.61 51.43 -1.16
CA LEU A 322 9.07 50.19 -0.53
C LEU A 322 8.01 49.59 0.41
N LYS A 323 7.26 50.42 1.18
CA LYS A 323 6.13 49.95 1.98
C LYS A 323 5.02 49.39 1.10
N GLU A 324 4.67 50.06 0.01
CA GLU A 324 3.62 49.66 -0.91
C GLU A 324 3.98 48.36 -1.65
N LYS A 325 5.23 48.23 -2.12
CA LYS A 325 5.75 46.97 -2.65
C LYS A 325 5.69 45.83 -1.62
N LEU A 326 6.09 46.08 -0.37
CA LEU A 326 6.03 45.09 0.71
C LEU A 326 4.58 44.66 1.04
N ILE A 327 3.60 45.53 0.83
CA ILE A 327 2.18 45.20 0.98
C ILE A 327 1.71 44.31 -0.17
N LEU A 328 2.07 44.64 -1.41
CA LEU A 328 1.74 43.83 -2.60
C LEU A 328 2.36 42.43 -2.53
N GLU A 329 3.66 42.34 -2.21
CA GLU A 329 4.41 41.08 -2.07
C GLU A 329 3.81 40.17 -0.98
N LYS A 330 3.32 40.76 0.13
CA LYS A 330 2.55 40.02 1.16
C LYS A 330 1.20 39.53 0.63
N GLN A 331 0.46 40.35 -0.12
CA GLN A 331 -0.82 39.94 -0.71
C GLN A 331 -0.66 38.86 -1.79
N GLU A 332 0.47 38.84 -2.51
CA GLU A 332 0.79 37.78 -3.46
C GLU A 332 1.12 36.46 -2.73
N HIS A 333 1.96 36.50 -1.68
CA HIS A 333 2.21 35.33 -0.85
C HIS A 333 0.95 34.82 -0.11
N GLU A 334 0.04 35.70 0.31
CA GLU A 334 -1.23 35.31 0.92
C GLU A 334 -2.17 34.63 -0.09
N LYS A 335 -2.24 35.11 -1.34
CA LYS A 335 -2.96 34.44 -2.43
C LYS A 335 -2.33 33.09 -2.79
N GLU A 336 -1.00 33.00 -2.86
CA GLU A 336 -0.32 31.71 -3.06
C GLU A 336 -0.63 30.73 -1.93
N LEU A 337 -0.69 31.20 -0.68
CA LEU A 337 -0.99 30.36 0.47
C LEU A 337 -2.43 29.82 0.39
N GLN A 338 -3.40 30.69 0.10
CA GLN A 338 -4.80 30.29 -0.14
C GLN A 338 -4.93 29.32 -1.32
N GLN A 339 -4.18 29.52 -2.40
CA GLN A 339 -4.18 28.60 -3.54
C GLN A 339 -3.60 27.22 -3.18
N LYS A 340 -2.53 27.18 -2.38
CA LYS A 340 -1.93 25.94 -1.86
C LYS A 340 -2.87 25.23 -0.89
N GLU A 341 -3.60 25.98 -0.06
CA GLU A 341 -4.60 25.47 0.89
C GLU A 341 -5.79 24.83 0.15
N LEU A 342 -6.35 25.50 -0.87
CA LEU A 342 -7.36 24.93 -1.77
C LEU A 342 -6.87 23.67 -2.52
N GLN A 343 -5.58 23.64 -2.91
CA GLN A 343 -4.99 22.47 -3.54
C GLN A 343 -4.84 21.29 -2.56
N ILE A 344 -4.50 21.56 -1.29
CA ILE A 344 -4.47 20.56 -0.22
C ILE A 344 -5.87 20.00 0.03
N ASP A 345 -6.91 20.84 0.13
CA ASP A 345 -8.30 20.38 0.31
C ASP A 345 -8.77 19.49 -0.85
N SER A 346 -8.41 19.84 -2.08
CA SER A 346 -8.72 19.02 -3.27
C SER A 346 -8.03 17.65 -3.22
N LEU A 347 -6.76 17.58 -2.79
CA LEU A 347 -6.03 16.33 -2.63
C LEU A 347 -6.57 15.49 -1.46
N LEU A 348 -6.91 16.12 -0.34
CA LEU A 348 -7.49 15.48 0.85
C LEU A 348 -8.89 14.91 0.55
N GLN A 349 -9.64 15.53 -0.38
CA GLN A 349 -10.90 14.98 -0.87
C GLN A 349 -10.68 13.78 -1.82
N GLN A 350 -9.68 13.86 -2.71
CA GLN A 350 -9.29 12.73 -3.57
C GLN A 350 -8.81 11.52 -2.74
N GLU A 351 -8.07 11.75 -1.65
CA GLU A 351 -7.63 10.69 -0.75
C GLU A 351 -8.82 9.95 -0.11
N LYS A 352 -9.84 10.68 0.38
CA LYS A 352 -11.06 10.08 0.95
C LYS A 352 -11.80 9.21 -0.07
N GLU A 353 -11.88 9.65 -1.33
CA GLU A 353 -12.45 8.82 -2.41
C GLU A 353 -11.63 7.56 -2.68
N LEU A 354 -10.30 7.65 -2.66
CA LEU A 354 -9.41 6.49 -2.83
C LEU A 354 -9.54 5.51 -1.67
N GLN A 355 -9.58 5.98 -0.42
CA GLN A 355 -9.87 5.17 0.75
C GLN A 355 -11.25 4.50 0.65
N GLN A 356 -12.29 5.21 0.20
CA GLN A 356 -13.62 4.62 0.00
C GLN A 356 -13.63 3.55 -1.10
N LYS A 357 -12.89 3.76 -2.20
CA LYS A 357 -12.69 2.76 -3.26
C LYS A 357 -11.89 1.56 -2.77
N GLU A 358 -10.88 1.75 -1.92
CA GLU A 358 -10.15 0.66 -1.25
C GLU A 358 -11.09 -0.14 -0.32
N LEU A 359 -11.97 0.51 0.45
CA LEU A 359 -12.99 -0.19 1.24
C LEU A 359 -13.92 -1.07 0.38
N GLN A 360 -14.29 -0.61 -0.82
CA GLN A 360 -15.11 -1.37 -1.79
C GLN A 360 -14.33 -2.51 -2.46
N ILE A 361 -13.12 -2.24 -2.95
CA ILE A 361 -12.22 -3.24 -3.56
C ILE A 361 -11.91 -4.34 -2.56
N ASP A 362 -11.68 -3.98 -1.30
CA ASP A 362 -11.62 -4.95 -0.22
C ASP A 362 -12.91 -5.75 -0.18
N SER A 363 -14.08 -5.14 0.05
CA SER A 363 -15.36 -5.87 0.12
C SER A 363 -15.59 -6.82 -1.06
N LEU A 364 -15.10 -6.49 -2.26
CA LEU A 364 -15.13 -7.34 -3.46
C LEU A 364 -14.07 -8.44 -3.48
N LEU A 365 -12.79 -8.18 -3.23
CA LEU A 365 -11.73 -9.19 -3.06
C LEU A 365 -12.06 -10.16 -1.92
N GLN A 366 -12.79 -9.65 -0.95
CA GLN A 366 -13.28 -10.31 0.24
C GLN A 366 -14.50 -11.15 -0.20
N GLN A 367 -15.40 -10.62 -1.05
CA GLN A 367 -16.45 -11.34 -1.80
C GLN A 367 -15.97 -12.33 -2.85
N GLU A 368 -14.71 -12.25 -3.25
CA GLU A 368 -14.09 -13.10 -4.27
C GLU A 368 -13.28 -14.25 -3.63
N LYS A 369 -13.30 -14.33 -2.30
CA LYS A 369 -12.91 -15.55 -1.56
C LYS A 369 -13.83 -15.90 -0.33
N GLU A 370 -15.17 -15.62 -0.44
CA GLU A 370 -16.57 -15.83 0.27
C GLU A 370 -17.75 -17.15 -0.02
N LEU A 371 -18.68 -17.70 -1.04
CA LEU A 371 -19.37 -17.69 -2.58
C LEU A 371 -18.83 -17.47 -4.16
N SER A 372 -17.73 -16.81 -4.68
CA SER A 372 -16.82 -17.02 -5.90
C SER A 372 -15.66 -18.12 -5.90
N SER A 373 -14.64 -18.14 -5.00
CA SER A 373 -13.48 -19.11 -4.98
C SER A 373 -13.51 -20.50 -4.23
N SER A 374 -14.37 -20.74 -3.21
CA SER A 374 -14.95 -22.05 -2.77
C SER A 374 -15.65 -22.75 -3.92
N LEU A 375 -14.81 -23.08 -4.88
CA LEU A 375 -14.99 -24.16 -5.79
C LEU A 375 -14.10 -25.33 -5.28
N GLN A 376 -13.32 -25.12 -4.21
CA GLN A 376 -12.34 -26.05 -3.63
C GLN A 376 -12.96 -27.25 -2.91
N GLN A 377 -13.69 -27.11 -1.80
CA GLN A 377 -14.49 -28.22 -1.20
C GLN A 377 -15.62 -28.72 -2.18
N LYS A 378 -16.10 -27.93 -3.19
CA LYS A 378 -16.89 -28.32 -4.43
C LYS A 378 -16.09 -29.20 -5.40
N LEU A 379 -14.81 -29.36 -5.12
CA LEU A 379 -13.90 -30.26 -5.81
C LEU A 379 -13.46 -31.38 -4.86
N CYS A 380 -13.26 -31.08 -3.57
CA CYS A 380 -12.78 -32.05 -2.57
C CYS A 380 -13.75 -33.20 -2.38
N SER A 381 -15.04 -32.96 -2.10
CA SER A 381 -15.97 -34.09 -2.16
C SER A 381 -16.14 -34.68 -3.57
N PHE A 382 -15.86 -34.03 -4.71
CA PHE A 382 -15.98 -34.68 -6.04
C PHE A 382 -14.84 -35.65 -6.23
N GLN A 383 -13.70 -35.33 -5.63
CA GLN A 383 -12.59 -36.23 -5.45
C GLN A 383 -12.96 -37.32 -4.42
N GLU A 384 -13.61 -37.04 -3.29
CA GLU A 384 -14.13 -38.07 -2.36
C GLU A 384 -15.17 -38.98 -3.02
N ASP A 385 -16.00 -38.44 -3.90
CA ASP A 385 -17.23 -39.04 -4.42
C ASP A 385 -16.96 -39.81 -5.70
N MET A 386 -16.22 -39.24 -6.65
CA MET A 386 -15.61 -40.04 -7.71
C MET A 386 -14.71 -41.15 -7.14
N MET A 387 -14.12 -40.98 -5.95
CA MET A 387 -13.40 -42.08 -5.28
C MET A 387 -14.35 -43.11 -4.66
N LYS A 388 -15.45 -42.72 -3.98
CA LYS A 388 -16.50 -43.65 -3.52
C LYS A 388 -17.04 -44.49 -4.68
N GLU A 389 -17.39 -43.83 -5.78
CA GLU A 389 -17.98 -44.44 -6.99
C GLU A 389 -16.94 -45.29 -7.75
N LYS A 390 -15.71 -44.81 -7.93
CA LYS A 390 -14.62 -45.62 -8.50
C LYS A 390 -14.34 -46.87 -7.66
N ASN A 391 -14.33 -46.74 -6.33
CA ASN A 391 -14.12 -47.89 -5.44
C ASN A 391 -15.27 -48.89 -5.55
N LEU A 392 -16.53 -48.42 -5.69
CA LEU A 392 -17.69 -49.28 -5.95
C LEU A 392 -17.50 -50.09 -7.25
N PHE A 393 -17.20 -49.41 -8.37
CA PHE A 393 -16.95 -50.10 -9.64
C PHE A 393 -15.74 -51.02 -9.61
N GLU A 394 -14.72 -50.74 -8.79
CA GLU A 394 -13.56 -51.60 -8.59
C GLU A 394 -13.89 -52.84 -7.74
N GLU A 395 -14.79 -52.72 -6.77
CA GLU A 395 -15.35 -53.84 -5.99
C GLU A 395 -16.33 -54.70 -6.82
N GLU A 396 -17.15 -54.08 -7.66
CA GLU A 396 -18.07 -54.77 -8.58
C GLU A 396 -17.33 -55.50 -9.70
N LEU A 397 -16.35 -54.84 -10.34
CA LEU A 397 -15.49 -55.45 -11.34
C LEU A 397 -14.73 -56.65 -10.76
N LYS A 398 -14.25 -56.54 -9.51
CA LYS A 398 -13.62 -57.65 -8.80
C LYS A 398 -14.61 -58.79 -8.55
N GLN A 399 -15.84 -58.51 -8.12
CA GLN A 399 -16.88 -59.54 -7.95
C GLN A 399 -17.20 -60.25 -9.27
N ALA A 400 -17.35 -59.50 -10.36
CA ALA A 400 -17.59 -60.05 -11.70
C ALA A 400 -16.42 -60.91 -12.21
N LEU A 401 -15.17 -60.53 -11.92
CA LEU A 401 -13.98 -61.35 -12.21
C LEU A 401 -13.91 -62.61 -11.34
N ASP A 402 -14.21 -62.49 -10.04
CA ASP A 402 -14.31 -63.63 -9.13
C ASP A 402 -15.46 -64.57 -9.54
N GLU A 403 -16.53 -64.10 -10.20
CA GLU A 403 -17.58 -64.94 -10.78
C GLU A 403 -17.18 -65.56 -12.12
N LEU A 404 -16.49 -64.82 -12.98
CA LEU A 404 -15.97 -65.32 -14.24
C LEU A 404 -14.98 -66.47 -14.03
N ASP A 405 -14.08 -66.38 -13.04
CA ASP A 405 -13.19 -67.48 -12.67
C ASP A 405 -13.98 -68.71 -12.17
N LYS A 406 -15.00 -68.52 -11.31
CA LYS A 406 -15.90 -69.60 -10.88
C LYS A 406 -16.65 -70.25 -12.05
N LEU A 407 -16.98 -69.48 -13.09
CA LEU A 407 -17.62 -69.98 -14.31
C LEU A 407 -16.62 -70.72 -15.21
N GLN A 408 -15.42 -70.18 -15.47
CA GLN A 408 -14.37 -70.89 -16.19
C GLN A 408 -13.99 -72.21 -15.49
N GLN A 409 -13.86 -72.19 -14.16
CA GLN A 409 -13.65 -73.39 -13.36
C GLN A 409 -14.80 -74.41 -13.42
N LYS A 410 -16.03 -74.01 -13.78
CA LYS A 410 -17.16 -74.92 -14.06
C LYS A 410 -17.11 -75.41 -15.51
N GLU A 411 -16.84 -74.52 -16.45
CA GLU A 411 -16.67 -74.81 -17.87
C GLU A 411 -15.58 -75.87 -18.06
N GLU A 412 -14.38 -75.66 -17.52
CA GLU A 412 -13.29 -76.65 -17.52
C GLU A 412 -13.68 -78.00 -16.93
N LYS A 413 -14.51 -78.03 -15.88
CA LYS A 413 -14.99 -79.29 -15.28
C LYS A 413 -16.02 -79.97 -16.19
N SER A 414 -16.88 -79.20 -16.85
CA SER A 414 -17.83 -79.71 -17.84
C SER A 414 -17.13 -80.18 -19.12
N GLU A 415 -16.09 -79.50 -19.58
CA GLU A 415 -15.30 -79.88 -20.77
C GLU A 415 -14.51 -81.17 -20.51
N LYS A 416 -13.97 -81.34 -19.29
CA LYS A 416 -13.35 -82.60 -18.85
C LYS A 416 -14.37 -83.75 -18.79
N LEU A 417 -15.61 -83.48 -18.36
CA LEU A 417 -16.71 -84.48 -18.37
C LEU A 417 -17.20 -84.79 -19.79
N VAL A 418 -17.31 -83.80 -20.67
CA VAL A 418 -17.66 -83.99 -22.09
C VAL A 418 -16.62 -84.86 -22.78
N LYS A 419 -15.32 -84.59 -22.59
CA LYS A 419 -14.24 -85.43 -23.14
C LYS A 419 -14.32 -86.88 -22.66
N GLN A 420 -14.65 -87.12 -21.39
CA GLN A 420 -14.90 -88.47 -20.86
C GLN A 420 -16.10 -89.15 -21.52
N LEU A 421 -17.19 -88.41 -21.76
CA LEU A 421 -18.38 -88.93 -22.46
C LEU A 421 -18.14 -89.13 -23.96
N GLU A 422 -17.30 -88.31 -24.61
CA GLU A 422 -16.85 -88.50 -26.00
C GLU A 422 -15.96 -89.76 -26.14
N GLU A 423 -15.04 -89.98 -25.19
CA GLU A 423 -14.24 -91.21 -25.12
C GLU A 423 -15.12 -92.44 -24.85
N GLU A 424 -16.09 -92.36 -23.93
CA GLU A 424 -17.02 -93.47 -23.64
C GLU A 424 -17.97 -93.76 -24.81
N THR A 425 -18.56 -92.75 -25.43
CA THR A 425 -19.45 -92.93 -26.59
C THR A 425 -18.70 -93.46 -27.80
N LYS A 426 -17.44 -93.05 -28.01
CA LYS A 426 -16.56 -93.65 -29.02
C LYS A 426 -16.28 -95.12 -28.70
N ALA A 427 -15.91 -95.47 -27.47
CA ALA A 427 -15.67 -96.86 -27.07
C ALA A 427 -16.93 -97.74 -27.26
N ARG A 428 -18.10 -97.24 -26.87
CA ARG A 428 -19.41 -97.90 -27.09
C ARG A 428 -19.73 -98.04 -28.59
N ALA A 429 -19.35 -97.08 -29.43
CA ALA A 429 -19.53 -97.16 -30.89
C ALA A 429 -18.59 -98.21 -31.52
N GLU A 430 -17.35 -98.32 -31.05
CA GLU A 430 -16.41 -99.37 -31.45
C GLU A 430 -16.89 -100.77 -31.00
N GLU A 431 -17.45 -100.90 -29.80
CA GLU A 431 -18.10 -102.13 -29.32
C GLU A 431 -19.35 -102.49 -30.14
N LEU A 432 -20.24 -101.52 -30.41
CA LEU A 432 -21.43 -101.72 -31.24
C LEU A 432 -21.04 -102.18 -32.67
N LYS A 433 -20.01 -101.59 -33.27
CA LYS A 433 -19.50 -102.02 -34.58
C LYS A 433 -18.97 -103.46 -34.54
N LEU A 434 -18.25 -103.84 -33.49
CA LEU A 434 -17.77 -105.22 -33.29
C LEU A 434 -18.94 -106.22 -33.09
N LEU A 435 -20.03 -105.78 -32.44
CA LEU A 435 -21.25 -106.57 -32.31
C LEU A 435 -22.00 -106.68 -33.64
N GLU A 436 -22.07 -105.62 -34.43
CA GLU A 436 -22.69 -105.61 -35.76
C GLU A 436 -21.94 -106.51 -36.76
N GLU A 437 -20.59 -106.50 -36.73
CA GLU A 437 -19.75 -107.41 -37.52
C GLU A 437 -19.96 -108.88 -37.10
N LYS A 438 -20.09 -109.18 -35.79
CA LYS A 438 -20.45 -110.52 -35.31
C LYS A 438 -21.86 -110.93 -35.74
N LEU A 439 -22.82 -110.00 -35.72
CA LEU A 439 -24.21 -110.25 -36.09
C LEU A 439 -24.31 -110.57 -37.59
N LYS A 440 -23.65 -109.78 -38.45
CA LYS A 440 -23.51 -110.07 -39.89
C LYS A 440 -22.82 -111.42 -40.16
N GLY A 441 -21.84 -111.80 -39.34
CA GLY A 441 -21.26 -113.14 -39.38
C GLY A 441 -22.28 -114.25 -39.09
N LYS A 442 -23.18 -114.05 -38.10
CA LYS A 442 -24.25 -114.98 -37.77
C LYS A 442 -25.41 -114.98 -38.77
N GLU A 443 -25.71 -113.85 -39.40
CA GLU A 443 -26.64 -113.79 -40.54
C GLU A 443 -26.10 -114.60 -41.73
N ALA A 444 -24.80 -114.51 -42.04
CA ALA A 444 -24.17 -115.30 -43.09
C ALA A 444 -24.13 -116.81 -42.78
N GLU A 445 -23.89 -117.20 -41.52
CA GLU A 445 -24.03 -118.60 -41.07
C GLU A 445 -25.47 -119.11 -41.21
N LEU A 446 -26.45 -118.30 -40.80
CA LEU A 446 -27.87 -118.64 -40.87
C LEU A 446 -28.34 -118.77 -42.32
N GLU A 447 -27.92 -117.87 -43.20
CA GLU A 447 -28.29 -117.92 -44.61
C GLU A 447 -27.62 -119.10 -45.33
N GLY A 448 -26.36 -119.42 -45.01
CA GLY A 448 -25.73 -120.67 -45.46
C GLY A 448 -26.51 -121.92 -45.02
N SER A 449 -27.06 -121.91 -43.80
CA SER A 449 -27.95 -122.96 -43.28
C SER A 449 -29.30 -123.01 -44.02
N ASN A 450 -29.92 -121.85 -44.31
CA ASN A 450 -31.16 -121.74 -45.09
C ASN A 450 -30.99 -122.27 -46.52
N VAL A 451 -29.85 -121.96 -47.17
CA VAL A 451 -29.49 -122.48 -48.50
C VAL A 451 -29.28 -124.00 -48.45
N ALA A 452 -28.59 -124.52 -47.45
CA ALA A 452 -28.45 -125.97 -47.27
C ALA A 452 -29.80 -126.67 -47.01
N HIS A 453 -30.70 -126.04 -46.24
CA HIS A 453 -32.03 -126.55 -45.95
C HIS A 453 -32.96 -126.55 -47.18
N THR A 454 -32.94 -125.47 -47.99
CA THR A 454 -33.68 -125.42 -49.26
C THR A 454 -33.14 -126.41 -50.29
N GLN A 455 -31.81 -126.59 -50.38
CA GLN A 455 -31.20 -127.60 -51.23
C GLN A 455 -31.56 -129.03 -50.80
N ALA A 456 -31.59 -129.32 -49.50
CA ALA A 456 -32.07 -130.60 -48.97
C ALA A 456 -33.58 -130.82 -49.23
N THR A 457 -34.37 -129.75 -49.17
CA THR A 457 -35.82 -129.78 -49.46
C THR A 457 -36.08 -130.07 -50.95
N LEU A 458 -35.32 -129.47 -51.87
CA LEU A 458 -35.38 -129.77 -53.30
C LEU A 458 -35.02 -131.23 -53.59
N LEU A 459 -33.97 -131.78 -52.97
CA LEU A 459 -33.60 -133.19 -53.12
C LEU A 459 -34.67 -134.16 -52.58
N LEU A 460 -35.42 -133.76 -51.55
CA LEU A 460 -36.60 -134.51 -51.07
C LEU A 460 -37.75 -134.42 -52.08
N GLN A 461 -37.99 -133.25 -52.66
CA GLN A 461 -39.03 -133.04 -53.66
C GLN A 461 -38.75 -133.81 -54.96
N GLU A 462 -37.51 -133.83 -55.45
CA GLU A 462 -37.09 -134.68 -56.57
C GLU A 462 -37.31 -136.16 -56.28
N ARG A 463 -37.02 -136.63 -55.05
CA ARG A 463 -37.32 -138.02 -54.63
C ARG A 463 -38.81 -138.33 -54.64
N CYS A 464 -39.66 -137.42 -54.17
CA CYS A 464 -41.12 -137.58 -54.22
C CYS A 464 -41.61 -137.68 -55.67
N ASN A 465 -41.23 -136.73 -56.54
CA ASN A 465 -41.59 -136.74 -57.96
C ASN A 465 -41.12 -138.03 -58.67
N THR A 466 -39.91 -138.51 -58.33
CA THR A 466 -39.37 -139.77 -58.86
C THR A 466 -40.16 -140.99 -58.36
N ALA A 467 -40.64 -140.99 -57.12
CA ALA A 467 -41.49 -142.06 -56.58
C ALA A 467 -42.87 -142.07 -57.26
N GLU A 468 -43.48 -140.91 -57.50
CA GLU A 468 -44.75 -140.78 -58.22
C GLU A 468 -44.64 -141.26 -59.68
N GLN A 469 -43.56 -140.91 -60.39
CA GLN A 469 -43.31 -141.40 -61.75
C GLN A 469 -43.15 -142.93 -61.81
N ASN A 470 -42.49 -143.52 -60.80
CA ASN A 470 -42.37 -144.98 -60.70
C ASN A 470 -43.72 -145.65 -60.37
N LEU A 471 -44.54 -145.06 -59.50
CA LEU A 471 -45.92 -145.53 -59.24
C LEU A 471 -46.80 -145.47 -60.50
N GLY A 472 -46.68 -144.41 -61.30
CA GLY A 472 -47.38 -144.29 -62.59
C GLY A 472 -47.00 -145.42 -63.56
N ASN A 473 -45.70 -145.73 -63.67
CA ASN A 473 -45.22 -146.84 -64.50
C ASN A 473 -45.75 -148.21 -64.03
N VAL A 474 -45.80 -148.47 -62.71
CA VAL A 474 -46.37 -149.72 -62.16
C VAL A 474 -47.87 -149.80 -62.42
N THR A 475 -48.60 -148.68 -62.31
CA THR A 475 -50.04 -148.62 -62.62
C THR A 475 -50.31 -148.91 -64.09
N ALA A 476 -49.50 -148.37 -65.00
CA ALA A 476 -49.60 -148.65 -66.44
C ALA A 476 -49.30 -150.13 -66.78
N GLN A 477 -48.32 -150.74 -66.12
CA GLN A 477 -48.05 -152.18 -66.26
C GLN A 477 -49.21 -153.04 -65.73
N PHE A 478 -49.88 -152.62 -64.66
CA PHE A 478 -51.02 -153.35 -64.09
C PHE A 478 -52.25 -153.32 -65.00
N GLU A 479 -52.59 -152.15 -65.59
CA GLU A 479 -53.65 -152.06 -66.60
C GLU A 479 -53.30 -152.83 -67.88
N SER A 480 -52.04 -152.84 -68.30
CA SER A 480 -51.55 -153.66 -69.42
C SER A 480 -51.76 -155.16 -69.18
N TYR A 481 -51.37 -155.66 -68.00
CA TYR A 481 -51.54 -157.06 -67.61
C TYR A 481 -53.04 -157.45 -67.54
N LYS A 482 -53.86 -156.60 -66.92
CA LYS A 482 -55.31 -156.72 -66.82
C LYS A 482 -56.00 -156.76 -68.19
N ALA A 483 -55.55 -155.99 -69.16
CA ALA A 483 -56.03 -156.05 -70.55
C ALA A 483 -55.62 -157.34 -71.26
N LEU A 484 -54.39 -157.82 -71.04
CA LEU A 484 -53.90 -159.09 -71.61
C LEU A 484 -54.73 -160.29 -71.13
N THR A 485 -54.95 -160.41 -69.81
CA THR A 485 -55.79 -161.48 -69.23
C THR A 485 -57.26 -161.38 -69.67
N ALA A 486 -57.78 -160.17 -69.94
CA ALA A 486 -59.11 -160.01 -70.49
C ALA A 486 -59.22 -160.57 -71.92
N SER A 487 -58.21 -160.35 -72.78
CA SER A 487 -58.15 -160.95 -74.12
C SER A 487 -58.09 -162.47 -74.07
N GLU A 488 -57.25 -163.04 -73.18
CA GLU A 488 -57.09 -164.49 -73.05
C GLU A 488 -58.39 -165.18 -72.57
N ILE A 489 -59.20 -164.50 -71.74
CA ILE A 489 -60.56 -164.91 -71.35
C ILE A 489 -61.56 -164.78 -72.52
N GLU A 490 -61.35 -163.84 -73.45
CA GLU A 490 -62.17 -163.65 -74.65
C GLU A 490 -61.88 -164.70 -75.74
N ASP A 491 -60.61 -165.08 -75.91
CA ASP A 491 -60.19 -166.15 -76.81
C ASP A 491 -60.70 -167.53 -76.33
N LEU A 492 -60.61 -167.81 -75.02
CA LEU A 492 -61.20 -169.02 -74.42
C LEU A 492 -62.75 -169.02 -74.46
N LYS A 493 -63.40 -167.85 -74.50
CA LYS A 493 -64.85 -167.74 -74.81
C LYS A 493 -65.15 -168.09 -76.27
N LEU A 494 -64.31 -167.67 -77.22
CA LEU A 494 -64.49 -167.95 -78.65
C LEU A 494 -64.40 -169.45 -78.94
N GLU A 495 -63.44 -170.16 -78.34
CA GLU A 495 -63.33 -171.62 -78.45
C GLU A 495 -64.57 -172.33 -77.88
N ASN A 496 -65.03 -171.90 -76.70
CA ASN A 496 -66.27 -172.41 -76.07
C ASN A 496 -67.52 -172.12 -76.94
N SER A 497 -67.53 -171.00 -77.66
CA SER A 497 -68.62 -170.61 -78.57
C SER A 497 -68.66 -171.44 -79.85
N SER A 498 -67.49 -171.80 -80.40
CA SER A 498 -67.36 -172.72 -81.54
C SER A 498 -67.93 -174.12 -81.22
N LEU A 499 -67.76 -174.59 -79.99
CA LEU A 499 -68.37 -175.84 -79.52
C LEU A 499 -69.89 -175.70 -79.33
N LYS A 500 -70.40 -174.53 -78.88
CA LYS A 500 -71.84 -174.27 -78.80
C LYS A 500 -72.54 -174.16 -80.15
N GLU A 501 -71.90 -173.63 -81.19
CA GLU A 501 -72.53 -173.53 -82.53
C GLU A 501 -72.87 -174.91 -83.13
N LYS A 502 -72.09 -175.95 -82.77
CA LYS A 502 -72.38 -177.35 -83.13
C LYS A 502 -73.63 -177.90 -82.42
N VAL A 503 -74.00 -177.36 -81.27
CA VAL A 503 -75.21 -177.73 -80.51
C VAL A 503 -76.43 -176.93 -80.99
N ALA A 504 -76.28 -175.62 -81.20
CA ALA A 504 -77.37 -174.74 -81.66
C ALA A 504 -77.96 -175.15 -83.03
N LYS A 505 -77.18 -175.85 -83.88
CA LYS A 505 -77.67 -176.48 -85.11
C LYS A 505 -78.70 -177.62 -84.90
N ALA A 506 -78.89 -178.11 -83.67
CA ALA A 506 -80.00 -178.99 -83.30
C ALA A 506 -81.26 -178.22 -82.82
N GLU A 507 -81.08 -177.06 -82.18
CA GLU A 507 -82.15 -176.29 -81.53
C GLU A 507 -82.86 -175.31 -82.47
N LYS A 508 -82.26 -174.95 -83.62
CA LYS A 508 -82.97 -174.26 -84.72
C LYS A 508 -84.00 -175.15 -85.46
N SER A 509 -84.51 -176.17 -84.77
CA SER A 509 -85.68 -176.98 -85.12
C SER A 509 -86.95 -176.57 -84.37
N THR A 510 -86.83 -175.74 -83.31
CA THR A 510 -87.93 -175.38 -82.39
C THR A 510 -88.18 -173.87 -82.24
N GLU A 511 -87.56 -173.05 -83.10
CA GLU A 511 -87.55 -171.56 -83.05
C GLU A 511 -88.91 -170.85 -83.31
N VAL A 512 -90.02 -171.59 -83.33
CA VAL A 512 -91.36 -171.11 -83.76
C VAL A 512 -92.12 -170.34 -82.66
N VAL A 513 -91.73 -170.50 -81.39
CA VAL A 513 -92.50 -169.97 -80.22
C VAL A 513 -92.22 -168.48 -79.94
N GLN A 514 -91.37 -167.80 -80.73
CA GLN A 514 -91.01 -166.40 -80.52
C GLN A 514 -92.08 -165.39 -81.01
N HIS A 515 -93.28 -165.46 -80.43
CA HIS A 515 -94.34 -164.48 -80.57
C HIS A 515 -94.98 -164.24 -79.19
N GLN A 516 -95.09 -162.96 -78.77
CA GLN A 516 -95.44 -162.45 -77.41
C GLN A 516 -94.21 -162.20 -76.49
N ILE A 517 -94.08 -161.10 -75.74
CA ILE A 517 -94.92 -159.87 -75.56
C ILE A 517 -94.01 -158.66 -75.20
N LEU A 518 -94.46 -157.41 -75.43
CA LEU A 518 -93.79 -156.14 -75.07
C LEU A 518 -94.81 -155.10 -74.55
N ALA A 519 -94.60 -154.46 -73.37
CA ALA A 519 -95.17 -153.15 -72.89
C ALA A 519 -94.86 -152.81 -71.39
N THR A 520 -94.93 -151.52 -70.99
CA THR A 520 -95.11 -150.89 -69.63
C THR A 520 -93.89 -150.36 -68.82
N GLU A 521 -94.03 -149.17 -68.20
CA GLU A 521 -92.92 -148.28 -67.73
C GLU A 521 -93.26 -147.31 -66.53
N SER A 522 -92.25 -146.58 -65.98
CA SER A 522 -92.29 -145.18 -65.43
C SER A 522 -92.43 -144.81 -63.90
N SER A 523 -91.62 -143.81 -63.43
CA SER A 523 -91.93 -142.64 -62.50
C SER A 523 -91.20 -142.35 -61.13
N ASN A 524 -91.04 -141.04 -60.80
CA ASN A 524 -91.05 -140.28 -59.48
C ASN A 524 -89.80 -139.87 -58.61
N GLN A 525 -89.99 -138.88 -57.68
CA GLN A 525 -89.00 -137.87 -57.16
C GLN A 525 -89.39 -137.10 -55.82
N GLU A 526 -88.47 -136.80 -54.87
CA GLU A 526 -88.46 -135.74 -53.78
C GLU A 526 -87.09 -135.72 -53.04
N TYR A 527 -86.74 -134.71 -52.18
CA TYR A 527 -86.04 -134.91 -50.86
C TYR A 527 -85.74 -133.67 -49.94
N ALA A 528 -85.62 -132.42 -50.40
CA ALA A 528 -84.69 -131.43 -49.78
C ALA A 528 -85.19 -130.62 -48.55
N ARG A 529 -84.74 -130.92 -47.30
CA ARG A 529 -85.27 -130.22 -46.09
C ARG A 529 -84.42 -130.04 -44.80
N MET A 530 -83.16 -130.50 -44.70
CA MET A 530 -82.47 -130.68 -43.39
C MET A 530 -81.60 -129.49 -42.87
N LEU A 531 -81.81 -128.25 -43.34
CA LEU A 531 -80.77 -127.20 -43.32
C LEU A 531 -80.80 -126.18 -42.15
N ILE A 532 -81.57 -126.41 -41.08
CA ILE A 532 -81.88 -125.36 -40.07
C ILE A 532 -81.20 -125.53 -38.69
N ASP A 533 -80.85 -126.75 -38.28
CA ASP A 533 -80.65 -127.06 -36.85
C ASP A 533 -79.31 -126.60 -36.22
N LEU A 534 -78.30 -126.29 -37.04
CA LEU A 534 -76.94 -125.99 -36.55
C LEU A 534 -76.74 -124.55 -36.01
N GLN A 535 -77.66 -123.63 -36.32
CA GLN A 535 -77.46 -122.19 -36.06
C GLN A 535 -77.55 -121.81 -34.56
N THR A 536 -78.23 -122.61 -33.75
CA THR A 536 -78.49 -122.35 -32.32
C THR A 536 -77.25 -122.45 -31.42
N ARG A 537 -76.15 -123.06 -31.90
CA ARG A 537 -75.00 -123.44 -31.07
C ARG A 537 -73.98 -122.31 -30.78
N ALA A 538 -74.12 -121.15 -31.41
CA ALA A 538 -73.15 -120.05 -31.32
C ALA A 538 -73.26 -119.20 -30.03
N ALA A 539 -74.47 -118.98 -29.51
CA ALA A 539 -74.74 -117.96 -28.49
C ALA A 539 -74.11 -118.22 -27.10
N LEU A 540 -73.68 -119.46 -26.81
CA LEU A 540 -73.08 -119.83 -25.52
C LEU A 540 -71.60 -119.47 -25.36
N LYS A 541 -70.92 -119.01 -26.43
CA LYS A 541 -69.52 -118.54 -26.36
C LYS A 541 -69.36 -117.05 -26.05
N GLU A 542 -70.44 -116.28 -26.07
CA GLU A 542 -70.41 -114.82 -25.95
C GLU A 542 -70.27 -114.32 -24.49
N ALA A 543 -70.47 -115.20 -23.50
CA ALA A 543 -70.39 -114.86 -22.08
C ALA A 543 -68.95 -114.76 -21.55
N GLU A 544 -68.05 -115.66 -21.98
CA GLU A 544 -66.63 -115.70 -21.53
C GLU A 544 -65.84 -114.43 -21.91
N ILE A 545 -66.30 -113.71 -22.94
CA ILE A 545 -65.62 -112.52 -23.47
C ILE A 545 -65.71 -111.32 -22.50
N LYS A 546 -66.75 -111.24 -21.68
CA LYS A 546 -67.01 -110.06 -20.82
C LYS A 546 -66.08 -109.96 -19.61
N GLU A 547 -65.51 -111.06 -19.15
CA GLU A 547 -64.58 -111.09 -18.03
C GLU A 547 -63.19 -110.57 -18.43
N ILE A 548 -62.75 -110.89 -19.65
CA ILE A 548 -61.51 -110.36 -20.26
C ILE A 548 -61.58 -108.82 -20.39
N THR A 549 -62.75 -108.26 -20.74
CA THR A 549 -62.98 -106.82 -20.91
C THR A 549 -62.65 -105.99 -19.66
N VAL A 550 -62.84 -106.55 -18.46
CA VAL A 550 -62.50 -105.85 -17.19
C VAL A 550 -60.98 -105.72 -17.02
N SER A 551 -60.21 -106.73 -17.42
CA SER A 551 -58.74 -106.69 -17.35
C SER A 551 -58.11 -105.63 -18.27
N SER A 552 -58.75 -105.33 -19.41
CA SER A 552 -58.30 -104.28 -20.33
C SER A 552 -58.59 -102.86 -19.83
N LEU A 553 -59.65 -102.65 -19.04
CA LEU A 553 -59.98 -101.32 -18.51
C LEU A 553 -58.96 -100.84 -17.47
N GLN A 554 -58.36 -101.75 -16.69
CA GLN A 554 -57.28 -101.43 -15.75
C GLN A 554 -56.10 -100.74 -16.48
N LYS A 555 -55.68 -101.29 -17.63
CA LYS A 555 -54.59 -100.73 -18.46
C LYS A 555 -54.93 -99.41 -19.14
N ILE A 556 -56.21 -99.07 -19.31
CA ILE A 556 -56.63 -97.77 -19.84
C ILE A 556 -56.48 -96.71 -18.74
N SER A 557 -56.84 -97.04 -17.49
CA SER A 557 -56.66 -96.15 -16.34
C SER A 557 -55.19 -95.81 -16.06
N ASP A 558 -54.25 -96.71 -16.35
CA ASP A 558 -52.81 -96.45 -16.22
C ASP A 558 -52.29 -95.48 -17.30
N LEU A 559 -52.88 -95.50 -18.50
CA LEU A 559 -52.50 -94.63 -19.62
C LEU A 559 -53.14 -93.23 -19.52
N GLU A 560 -54.37 -93.12 -19.00
CA GLU A 560 -55.01 -91.83 -18.71
C GLU A 560 -54.23 -91.02 -17.68
N ASN A 561 -53.62 -91.68 -16.68
CA ASN A 561 -52.73 -91.03 -15.72
C ASN A 561 -51.40 -90.55 -16.36
N GLN A 562 -50.85 -91.27 -17.35
CA GLN A 562 -49.65 -90.84 -18.07
C GLN A 562 -49.89 -89.59 -18.95
N LEU A 563 -51.05 -89.50 -19.62
CA LEU A 563 -51.44 -88.29 -20.35
C LEU A 563 -51.69 -87.11 -19.40
N LYS A 564 -52.18 -87.36 -18.19
CA LYS A 564 -52.41 -86.33 -17.17
C LYS A 564 -51.09 -85.75 -16.65
N GLN A 565 -50.08 -86.59 -16.44
CA GLN A 565 -48.73 -86.16 -16.05
C GLN A 565 -48.09 -85.23 -17.11
N GLN A 566 -48.21 -85.57 -18.39
CA GLN A 566 -47.72 -84.72 -19.48
C GLN A 566 -48.43 -83.36 -19.55
N GLY A 567 -49.71 -83.28 -19.14
CA GLY A 567 -50.44 -82.01 -19.03
C GLY A 567 -49.89 -81.08 -17.94
N GLU A 568 -49.38 -81.64 -16.83
CA GLU A 568 -48.73 -80.85 -15.77
C GLU A 568 -47.31 -80.41 -16.16
N ASP A 569 -46.58 -81.25 -16.91
CA ASP A 569 -45.24 -80.89 -17.42
C ASP A 569 -45.29 -79.74 -18.45
N PHE A 570 -46.30 -79.70 -19.35
CA PHE A 570 -46.48 -78.56 -20.26
C PHE A 570 -46.90 -77.27 -19.52
N LYS A 571 -47.65 -77.37 -18.42
CA LYS A 571 -47.98 -76.20 -17.57
C LYS A 571 -46.71 -75.62 -16.94
N LYS A 572 -45.81 -76.49 -16.50
CA LYS A 572 -44.50 -76.12 -15.95
C LYS A 572 -43.62 -75.39 -16.98
N GLN A 573 -43.63 -75.84 -18.24
CA GLN A 573 -42.90 -75.19 -19.33
C GLN A 573 -43.46 -73.80 -19.75
N LEU A 574 -44.72 -73.49 -19.41
CA LEU A 574 -45.28 -72.15 -19.62
C LEU A 574 -44.92 -71.19 -18.46
N GLU A 575 -45.02 -71.69 -17.23
CA GLU A 575 -44.61 -70.96 -16.01
C GLU A 575 -43.08 -70.71 -15.98
N GLU A 576 -42.26 -71.50 -16.69
CA GLU A 576 -40.82 -71.27 -16.90
C GLU A 576 -40.44 -70.29 -18.03
N GLU A 577 -41.38 -69.81 -18.86
CA GLU A 577 -41.14 -68.72 -19.84
C GLU A 577 -41.65 -67.37 -19.33
N GLU A 578 -42.86 -67.33 -18.72
CA GLU A 578 -43.36 -66.10 -18.10
C GLU A 578 -42.47 -65.64 -16.93
N ALA A 579 -41.68 -66.55 -16.34
CA ALA A 579 -40.66 -66.26 -15.31
C ALA A 579 -39.27 -65.83 -15.83
N ARG A 580 -39.09 -65.49 -17.13
CA ARG A 580 -37.84 -64.88 -17.63
C ARG A 580 -38.01 -63.60 -18.44
N LYS A 581 -39.23 -63.07 -18.54
CA LYS A 581 -39.53 -61.79 -19.22
C LYS A 581 -39.81 -60.62 -18.28
N ALA A 582 -39.55 -60.78 -16.98
CA ALA A 582 -39.45 -59.73 -15.98
C ALA A 582 -38.04 -59.76 -15.34
N GLY A 583 -37.08 -59.10 -15.98
CA GLY A 583 -35.65 -59.23 -15.61
C GLY A 583 -34.71 -58.15 -16.17
N LYS A 584 -35.26 -57.03 -16.66
CA LYS A 584 -34.49 -55.82 -17.02
C LYS A 584 -35.08 -54.55 -16.40
N GLU A 585 -35.66 -54.72 -15.22
CA GLU A 585 -36.34 -53.67 -14.45
C GLU A 585 -35.56 -53.29 -13.18
N ASN A 586 -34.54 -54.09 -12.78
CA ASN A 586 -33.59 -53.74 -11.72
C ASN A 586 -32.50 -52.76 -12.17
N THR A 587 -31.91 -52.95 -13.36
CA THR A 587 -30.80 -52.09 -13.84
C THR A 587 -31.22 -50.62 -14.04
N VAL A 588 -32.53 -50.35 -14.18
CA VAL A 588 -33.07 -48.99 -14.24
C VAL A 588 -33.25 -48.40 -12.84
N ALA A 589 -33.58 -49.22 -11.83
CA ALA A 589 -33.59 -48.79 -10.44
C ALA A 589 -32.17 -48.47 -9.96
N GLU A 590 -31.22 -49.39 -10.18
CA GLU A 590 -29.81 -49.25 -9.81
C GLU A 590 -29.19 -47.99 -10.44
N LEU A 591 -29.32 -47.78 -11.75
CA LEU A 591 -28.85 -46.55 -12.41
C LEU A 591 -29.58 -45.27 -11.96
N THR A 592 -30.82 -45.35 -11.48
CA THR A 592 -31.54 -44.19 -10.93
C THR A 592 -31.09 -43.89 -9.50
N GLU A 593 -30.75 -44.90 -8.71
CA GLU A 593 -30.14 -44.73 -7.39
C GLU A 593 -28.71 -44.19 -7.51
N GLU A 594 -27.87 -44.72 -8.42
CA GLU A 594 -26.55 -44.16 -8.73
C GLU A 594 -26.64 -42.73 -9.27
N MET A 595 -27.56 -42.42 -10.19
CA MET A 595 -27.75 -41.05 -10.68
C MET A 595 -28.15 -40.09 -9.54
N ASN A 596 -28.91 -40.56 -8.54
CA ASN A 596 -29.26 -39.76 -7.37
C ASN A 596 -28.15 -39.71 -6.31
N LYS A 597 -27.30 -40.75 -6.23
CA LYS A 597 -26.06 -40.80 -5.46
C LYS A 597 -25.08 -39.75 -6.01
N TRP A 598 -24.67 -39.84 -7.27
CA TRP A 598 -23.89 -38.82 -7.98
C TRP A 598 -24.46 -37.40 -7.85
N ARG A 599 -25.79 -37.23 -7.86
CA ARG A 599 -26.45 -35.93 -7.66
C ARG A 599 -26.31 -35.43 -6.22
N LEU A 600 -26.66 -36.23 -5.23
CA LEU A 600 -26.50 -35.91 -3.80
C LEU A 600 -25.05 -35.64 -3.45
N LEU A 601 -24.12 -36.36 -4.08
CA LEU A 601 -22.69 -36.17 -3.95
C LEU A 601 -22.28 -34.83 -4.61
N TYR A 602 -22.63 -34.58 -5.88
CA TYR A 602 -22.45 -33.27 -6.58
C TYR A 602 -23.12 -32.09 -5.85
N GLU A 603 -24.10 -32.32 -4.99
CA GLU A 603 -24.77 -31.30 -4.19
C GLU A 603 -24.25 -31.19 -2.73
N GLU A 604 -23.79 -32.29 -2.11
CA GLU A 604 -22.96 -32.29 -0.90
C GLU A 604 -21.69 -31.49 -1.20
N LEU A 605 -21.16 -31.63 -2.42
CA LEU A 605 -20.18 -30.76 -3.04
C LEU A 605 -20.63 -29.32 -3.18
N TYR A 606 -21.73 -29.08 -3.90
CA TYR A 606 -22.22 -27.73 -4.17
C TYR A 606 -22.52 -26.92 -2.90
N ASN A 607 -22.64 -27.59 -1.75
CA ASN A 607 -22.76 -26.97 -0.43
C ASN A 607 -21.51 -27.11 0.46
N LYS A 608 -20.70 -28.18 0.37
CA LYS A 608 -19.36 -28.26 1.00
C LYS A 608 -18.54 -27.07 0.57
N THR A 609 -18.63 -26.64 -0.69
CA THR A 609 -18.39 -25.22 -0.96
C THR A 609 -19.59 -24.36 -1.28
N LYS A 610 -20.16 -23.85 -0.18
CA LYS A 610 -20.37 -22.42 -0.02
C LYS A 610 -19.34 -21.63 0.82
N PRO A 611 -18.53 -22.17 1.78
CA PRO A 611 -17.82 -21.35 2.76
C PRO A 611 -16.30 -21.11 2.53
N PHE A 612 -15.86 -20.88 1.29
CA PHE A 612 -14.64 -20.07 0.97
C PHE A 612 -15.10 -18.74 0.31
N GLN A 613 -15.18 -18.48 -1.05
CA GLN A 613 -16.21 -17.92 -2.13
C GLN A 613 -16.75 -16.32 -2.38
N GLU A 614 -17.86 -15.43 -2.07
CA GLU A 614 -19.25 -15.10 -1.23
C GLU A 614 -20.16 -15.75 0.09
N VAL A 615 -20.05 -16.31 1.37
CA VAL A 615 -19.41 -16.48 2.80
C VAL A 615 -18.10 -15.89 3.47
N SER A 616 -16.88 -16.43 3.32
CA SER A 616 -15.62 -16.04 4.05
C SER A 616 -14.83 -14.72 3.69
N LYS A 617 -15.53 -13.58 3.48
CA LYS A 617 -15.16 -12.13 3.45
C LYS A 617 -14.74 -11.69 4.86
N LEU A 618 -13.94 -12.54 5.51
CA LEU A 618 -13.44 -12.45 6.87
C LEU A 618 -11.93 -12.14 6.92
N ARG A 619 -11.12 -12.48 5.90
CA ARG A 619 -9.65 -12.25 5.92
C ARG A 619 -9.17 -10.79 5.92
N SER A 620 -9.58 -9.92 4.97
CA SER A 620 -9.24 -8.48 5.02
C SER A 620 -10.04 -7.65 6.03
N GLN A 621 -11.26 -8.06 6.42
CA GLN A 621 -11.94 -7.53 7.60
C GLN A 621 -11.09 -7.77 8.87
N LEU A 622 -10.54 -8.97 9.05
CA LEU A 622 -9.62 -9.28 10.15
C LEU A 622 -8.26 -8.57 10.02
N ALA A 623 -7.84 -8.19 8.80
CA ALA A 623 -6.69 -7.31 8.59
C ALA A 623 -6.99 -5.85 9.01
N LYS A 624 -8.18 -5.33 8.67
CA LYS A 624 -8.65 -3.99 9.07
C LYS A 624 -8.83 -3.87 10.58
N ILE A 625 -9.42 -4.87 11.22
CA ILE A 625 -9.55 -4.92 12.69
C ILE A 625 -8.17 -4.84 13.34
N LYS A 626 -7.20 -5.66 12.89
CA LYS A 626 -5.82 -5.61 13.39
C LYS A 626 -5.07 -4.30 13.09
N GLN A 627 -5.48 -3.52 12.09
CA GLN A 627 -4.96 -2.17 11.87
C GLN A 627 -5.61 -1.16 12.83
N SER A 628 -6.93 -1.23 13.04
CA SER A 628 -7.64 -0.38 14.00
C SER A 628 -7.21 -0.62 15.45
N GLU A 629 -6.91 -1.87 15.85
CA GLU A 629 -6.36 -2.18 17.17
C GLU A 629 -5.00 -1.51 17.40
N ARG A 630 -4.09 -1.51 16.40
CA ARG A 630 -2.80 -0.80 16.51
C ARG A 630 -3.01 0.69 16.68
N ASN A 631 -3.87 1.29 15.85
CA ASN A 631 -4.13 2.73 15.90
C ASN A 631 -4.75 3.16 17.24
N LEU A 632 -5.70 2.36 17.77
CA LEU A 632 -6.29 2.59 19.10
C LEU A 632 -5.28 2.35 20.24
N GLN A 633 -4.37 1.37 20.10
CA GLN A 633 -3.28 1.16 21.05
C GLN A 633 -2.30 2.36 21.05
N GLU A 634 -2.03 2.96 19.89
CA GLU A 634 -1.19 4.16 19.77
C GLU A 634 -1.87 5.43 20.30
N GLU A 635 -3.16 5.66 20.02
CA GLU A 635 -3.93 6.74 20.65
C GLU A 635 -3.99 6.59 22.17
N LEU A 636 -4.20 5.37 22.69
CA LEU A 636 -4.16 5.09 24.12
C LEU A 636 -2.77 5.37 24.72
N ASN A 637 -1.68 5.01 24.01
CA ASN A 637 -0.31 5.34 24.42
C ASN A 637 -0.05 6.87 24.41
N LYS A 638 -0.60 7.62 23.45
CA LYS A 638 -0.53 9.10 23.42
C LYS A 638 -1.26 9.72 24.61
N VAL A 639 -2.49 9.30 24.89
CA VAL A 639 -3.33 9.80 26.00
C VAL A 639 -2.72 9.47 27.37
N LEU A 640 -2.08 8.29 27.52
CA LEU A 640 -1.37 7.90 28.75
C LEU A 640 0.09 8.40 28.82
N GLY A 641 0.57 9.14 27.82
CA GLY A 641 1.92 9.71 27.79
C GLY A 641 3.07 8.69 27.60
N ILE A 642 2.76 7.43 27.31
CA ILE A 642 3.75 6.34 27.20
C ILE A 642 4.37 6.33 25.80
N ARG A 643 5.46 7.08 25.62
CA ARG A 643 6.26 7.00 24.39
C ARG A 643 6.99 5.66 24.30
N ARG A 644 6.64 4.83 23.32
CA ARG A 644 7.57 3.82 22.78
C ARG A 644 8.60 4.49 21.87
N PHE A 645 9.73 3.82 21.70
CA PHE A 645 10.90 4.32 20.98
C PHE A 645 10.85 3.90 19.50
N ASP A 646 10.94 4.89 18.60
CA ASP A 646 11.21 4.68 17.17
C ASP A 646 12.71 4.95 16.91
N PRO A 647 13.49 3.97 16.42
CA PRO A 647 14.91 4.15 16.12
C PRO A 647 15.22 5.20 15.02
N SER A 648 14.22 5.60 14.23
CA SER A 648 14.41 6.25 12.91
C SER A 648 14.62 7.77 12.95
N LYS A 649 14.86 8.37 14.13
CA LYS A 649 15.04 9.83 14.29
C LYS A 649 16.39 10.24 14.91
N ALA A 650 17.46 9.70 14.34
CA ALA A 650 18.54 10.54 13.83
C ALA A 650 18.29 10.65 12.31
N PHE A 651 17.91 11.79 11.72
CA PHE A 651 18.69 13.03 11.58
C PHE A 651 20.05 12.75 10.91
N LEU A 652 20.39 13.32 9.74
CA LEU A 652 19.81 14.47 9.02
C LEU A 652 20.03 14.39 7.48
N HIS A 653 19.54 15.42 6.76
CA HIS A 653 19.72 15.62 5.32
C HIS A 653 20.10 17.09 5.08
N GLU A 654 21.17 17.38 4.33
CA GLU A 654 21.56 18.75 3.94
C GLU A 654 22.48 18.80 2.69
N SER A 655 21.88 18.88 1.49
CA SER A 655 22.13 19.96 0.47
C SER A 655 23.59 20.21 -0.05
N LYS A 656 23.98 21.22 -0.86
CA LYS A 656 23.36 22.41 -1.49
C LYS A 656 23.82 22.60 -2.96
N GLU A 657 22.88 23.07 -3.78
CA GLU A 657 22.91 24.21 -4.73
C GLU A 657 24.15 24.58 -5.59
N ASN A 658 23.82 25.06 -6.81
CA ASN A 658 24.47 26.12 -7.64
C ASN A 658 25.54 25.78 -8.70
N PHE A 659 25.10 25.87 -9.99
CA PHE A 659 25.69 26.56 -11.17
C PHE A 659 27.18 26.31 -11.58
N VAL A 660 27.66 26.53 -12.82
CA VAL A 660 27.23 27.36 -13.99
C VAL A 660 27.68 26.65 -15.31
N LEU A 661 27.00 26.85 -16.46
CA LEU A 661 27.58 27.26 -17.78
C LEU A 661 26.75 26.90 -19.06
N LYS A 662 26.44 27.95 -19.84
CA LYS A 662 26.38 28.07 -21.33
C LYS A 662 25.53 27.07 -22.18
N THR A 663 24.41 27.62 -22.66
CA THR A 663 23.89 27.70 -24.07
C THR A 663 24.78 27.17 -25.23
N PRO A 664 24.22 26.75 -26.40
CA PRO A 664 23.15 27.49 -27.11
C PRO A 664 22.14 26.74 -28.05
N LEU A 665 21.27 27.56 -28.69
CA LEU A 665 20.51 27.38 -29.95
C LEU A 665 19.09 26.73 -29.98
N LYS A 666 18.12 27.60 -30.37
CA LYS A 666 16.98 27.39 -31.31
C LYS A 666 15.86 26.40 -30.95
N GLU A 667 14.64 26.89 -30.69
CA GLU A 667 13.53 27.19 -31.64
C GLU A 667 12.84 25.91 -32.16
N GLY A 668 11.50 25.75 -32.02
CA GLY A 668 10.87 24.50 -32.47
C GLY A 668 9.35 24.26 -32.43
N ASN A 669 8.55 24.96 -31.63
CA ASN A 669 7.07 25.08 -31.74
C ASN A 669 6.14 23.82 -31.74
N THR A 670 4.85 24.06 -31.43
CA THR A 670 3.63 23.26 -31.75
C THR A 670 3.37 21.85 -31.19
N ASN A 671 2.22 21.76 -30.50
CA ASN A 671 1.16 20.73 -30.52
C ASN A 671 1.52 19.30 -30.05
N CYS A 672 0.95 18.79 -28.95
CA CYS A 672 -0.49 18.45 -28.73
C CYS A 672 -0.98 17.27 -29.59
N TYR A 673 -0.96 16.07 -29.00
CA TYR A 673 -2.19 15.37 -28.60
C TYR A 673 -1.95 14.63 -27.28
#